data_AF-A0A1S1MZM7-F1
#
_entry.id   AF-A0A1S1MZM7-F1
#
_cell.length_a   1.000
_cell.length_b   1.000
_cell.length_c   1.000
_cell.angle_alpha   90.00
_cell.angle_beta   90.00
_cell.angle_gamma   90.00
#
_symmetry.space_group_name_H-M   'P 1'
#
loop_
_entity.id
_entity.type
_entity.pdbx_description
1 polymer ?
#
loop_
_entity_poly.entity_id
_entity_poly.type
_entity_poly.pdbx_seq_one_letter_code
_entity_poly.pdbx_strand_id
1 'polypeptide(L)'
;MEGDKPRSNRILDFLGLTHKATLDTVENELNNAKTSLKTAKVNLIKKADELALLQKKAHEQLKHEQAKHDEILTRAHLNSQAKLKKERTRRQKIKRQNSNRFVKLKQYLWETYGMLEFAPAKHRQAIHEAIVPSVFKADKMTSVKSDFMKKVAQINEAERSKPKSEQRLIYISAEQERMLFSSNTATNIIAGAGSGKSTTLILRIIMMNKIMDIGLDKITVCTFTRESRKDFIENLRFRFKQFGKTLTHKEAKNIVRTFHSLAYEIHTRLGDGSKSILFDYDSQKPKEDDPYGEGVENQMQPSERQLDEPSVKLEMMMEVYKNAYSDKDPAFRKITNALFEESLRQEKMKVSKPYSWIKDFTDELSDLCLSDWLGKHPGLLNTIEPYLVKGARETVNQLPIKYNLYLKNSDIKVFLSIKNAELKDRKVFFFNEQKHELQAASFVEYYRRYALLKHEKTNCLIVYRVEELLQLIAMEEFDLSKKPETLPVPDFTYLCAGDKFSSNNDQIKEGFLVTQFEKIIDYSYAINVPLYCLTDKQMALFGKSSTEISDGDRLFINLARLFHIAWIKHLKEKRKVTFDDVFYTYSSSNNPHYADFDFQELGKLQHLMIDEFQDISPVISRFINQLKKQLNKQQTIKDGSIMSVGDDCQSIYGWRGSSPNFILNYKSCFDLFHDESEYPLENNYRCAKLITDLGDKIIDRIPKLSRKEKKIFAAGPNAEAKDALVRLNGPIDTEDGEFVDFELAHVKLEEEAMRDNISPQNPIYLLCTKKSLYSMKSKTKVDKAKAKWCATIHKLKKKKLLKVFTVHSAKGLEAHTVFFIGDATKPDKHPIRATLCRFSDIRSDYYQAQKEEQLRLAYVAVTRAKNRLYWFAESLDSNKNLLSDLFK
;
A
#
# COMPACT_ATOMS: atom_id res chain seq x y z
N MET A 1 21.09 56.82 -67.41
CA MET A 1 20.65 56.36 -68.74
C MET A 1 19.82 57.49 -69.29
N GLU A 2 20.47 58.45 -69.97
CA GLU A 2 20.62 58.44 -71.44
C GLU A 2 19.25 58.66 -72.09
N GLY A 3 18.98 59.61 -72.95
CA GLY A 3 19.79 60.36 -73.89
C GLY A 3 18.86 60.71 -75.08
N ASP A 4 19.22 61.76 -75.81
CA ASP A 4 18.87 61.99 -77.22
C ASP A 4 17.43 62.23 -77.69
N LYS A 5 17.24 63.47 -78.19
CA LYS A 5 16.54 63.72 -79.46
C LYS A 5 17.39 63.16 -80.61
N PRO A 6 16.80 62.75 -81.75
CA PRO A 6 16.86 63.65 -82.91
C PRO A 6 15.67 63.64 -83.88
N ARG A 7 15.56 64.76 -84.61
CA ARG A 7 15.30 65.01 -86.05
C ARG A 7 14.91 63.79 -86.92
N SER A 8 14.09 63.86 -87.96
CA SER A 8 13.72 64.97 -88.88
C SER A 8 12.60 64.51 -89.84
N ASN A 9 11.79 65.48 -90.27
CA ASN A 9 11.30 65.69 -91.63
C ASN A 9 11.75 64.66 -92.69
N ARG A 10 10.76 63.99 -93.30
CA ARG A 10 10.68 63.77 -94.74
C ARG A 10 9.20 63.63 -95.07
N ILE A 11 8.65 64.64 -95.73
CA ILE A 11 7.56 64.63 -96.72
C ILE A 11 7.30 66.12 -97.01
N LEU A 12 8.23 66.72 -97.75
CA LEU A 12 8.12 68.06 -98.29
C LEU A 12 8.74 68.11 -99.70
N ASP A 13 8.47 67.10 -100.52
CA ASP A 13 9.00 67.03 -101.90
C ASP A 13 8.00 66.39 -102.87
N PHE A 14 6.71 66.75 -102.85
CA PHE A 14 5.83 66.23 -103.92
C PHE A 14 4.94 67.18 -104.71
N LEU A 15 4.53 68.37 -104.25
CA LEU A 15 3.59 69.15 -105.07
C LEU A 15 3.87 70.65 -105.02
N GLY A 16 4.74 71.11 -105.92
CA GLY A 16 4.82 72.51 -106.29
C GLY A 16 3.57 72.92 -107.09
N LEU A 17 2.88 73.97 -106.66
CA LEU A 17 2.75 75.22 -107.43
C LEU A 17 1.89 76.28 -106.70
N THR A 18 2.47 77.49 -106.72
CA THR A 18 1.89 78.85 -106.77
C THR A 18 1.21 79.49 -105.55
N HIS A 19 1.81 80.62 -105.20
CA HIS A 19 1.57 81.53 -104.08
C HIS A 19 0.29 82.38 -104.23
N LYS A 20 -0.28 82.72 -103.06
CA LYS A 20 -0.92 84.01 -102.69
C LYS A 20 -2.45 84.13 -102.54
N ALA A 21 -3.24 83.06 -102.55
CA ALA A 21 -4.69 83.13 -102.25
C ALA A 21 -5.16 82.31 -101.02
N THR A 22 -4.29 81.56 -100.35
CA THR A 22 -4.65 80.59 -99.30
C THR A 22 -4.39 81.04 -97.85
N LEU A 23 -3.79 82.21 -97.62
CA LEU A 23 -3.46 82.66 -96.26
C LEU A 23 -4.65 83.31 -95.52
N ASP A 24 -5.48 84.09 -96.21
CA ASP A 24 -6.56 84.84 -95.56
C ASP A 24 -7.73 83.94 -95.09
N THR A 25 -7.94 82.80 -95.74
CA THR A 25 -9.01 81.85 -95.36
C THR A 25 -8.63 81.05 -94.11
N VAL A 26 -7.36 80.67 -93.98
CA VAL A 26 -6.85 79.90 -92.83
C VAL A 26 -6.80 80.77 -91.57
N GLU A 27 -6.49 82.06 -91.70
CA GLU A 27 -6.40 82.98 -90.56
C GLU A 27 -7.77 83.26 -89.91
N ASN A 28 -8.84 83.33 -90.70
CA ASN A 28 -10.20 83.51 -90.21
C ASN A 28 -10.75 82.27 -89.49
N GLU A 29 -10.51 81.06 -90.02
CA GLU A 29 -10.93 79.82 -89.35
C GLU A 29 -10.18 79.61 -88.02
N LEU A 30 -8.89 79.98 -87.98
CA LEU A 30 -8.09 79.89 -86.76
C LEU A 30 -8.60 80.83 -85.66
N ASN A 31 -9.05 82.03 -86.01
CA ASN A 31 -9.60 82.99 -85.03
C ASN A 31 -10.96 82.55 -84.48
N ASN A 32 -11.83 81.95 -85.30
CA ASN A 32 -13.10 81.38 -84.82
C ASN A 32 -12.87 80.18 -83.90
N ALA A 33 -11.93 79.29 -84.24
CA ALA A 33 -11.56 78.16 -83.39
C ALA A 33 -10.99 78.61 -82.03
N LYS A 34 -10.14 79.64 -82.00
CA LYS A 34 -9.60 80.22 -80.76
C LYS A 34 -10.70 80.78 -79.86
N THR A 35 -11.73 81.40 -80.44
CA THR A 35 -12.84 82.01 -79.69
C THR A 35 -13.72 80.94 -79.03
N SER A 36 -14.10 79.89 -79.78
CA SER A 36 -14.85 78.75 -79.22
C SER A 36 -14.05 78.00 -78.13
N LEU A 37 -12.74 77.86 -78.31
CA LEU A 37 -11.87 77.21 -77.31
C LEU A 37 -11.78 78.03 -76.01
N LYS A 38 -11.81 79.36 -76.10
CA LYS A 38 -11.84 80.27 -74.95
C LYS A 38 -13.15 80.08 -74.15
N THR A 39 -14.29 80.02 -74.83
CA THR A 39 -15.60 79.82 -74.21
C THR A 39 -15.72 78.43 -73.56
N ALA A 40 -15.23 77.38 -74.23
CA ALA A 40 -15.20 76.03 -73.68
C ALA A 40 -14.33 75.94 -72.41
N LYS A 41 -13.19 76.63 -72.39
CA LYS A 41 -12.28 76.67 -71.24
C LYS A 41 -12.92 77.35 -70.03
N VAL A 42 -13.68 78.43 -70.23
CA VAL A 42 -14.42 79.13 -69.15
C VAL A 42 -15.51 78.23 -68.55
N ASN A 43 -16.25 77.48 -69.38
CA ASN A 43 -17.27 76.56 -68.89
C ASN A 43 -16.69 75.34 -68.15
N LEU A 44 -15.52 74.86 -68.57
CA LEU A 44 -14.79 73.80 -67.87
C LEU A 44 -14.30 74.25 -66.50
N ILE A 45 -13.82 75.49 -66.38
CA ILE A 45 -13.40 76.07 -65.09
C ILE A 45 -14.60 76.19 -64.14
N LYS A 46 -15.74 76.72 -64.62
CA LYS A 46 -16.96 76.81 -63.79
C LYS A 46 -17.45 75.44 -63.30
N LYS A 47 -17.45 74.42 -64.17
CA LYS A 47 -17.80 73.05 -63.76
C LYS A 47 -16.80 72.46 -62.77
N ALA A 48 -15.51 72.76 -62.92
CA ALA A 48 -14.49 72.31 -61.98
C ALA A 48 -14.67 72.94 -60.59
N ASP A 49 -15.02 74.22 -60.52
CA ASP A 49 -15.30 74.92 -59.26
C ASP A 49 -16.56 74.38 -58.56
N GLU A 50 -17.63 74.10 -59.32
CA GLU A 50 -18.84 73.46 -58.78
C GLU A 50 -18.56 72.06 -58.23
N LEU A 51 -17.75 71.26 -58.94
CA LEU A 51 -17.33 69.93 -58.49
C LEU A 51 -16.46 69.99 -57.24
N ALA A 52 -15.55 70.96 -57.15
CA ALA A 52 -14.74 71.19 -55.96
C ALA A 52 -15.59 71.59 -54.74
N LEU A 53 -16.61 72.42 -54.94
CA LEU A 53 -17.55 72.81 -53.87
C LEU A 53 -18.39 71.62 -53.39
N LEU A 54 -18.88 70.77 -54.31
CA LEU A 54 -19.61 69.55 -53.98
C LEU A 54 -18.73 68.53 -53.23
N GLN A 55 -17.47 68.35 -53.67
CA GLN A 55 -16.51 67.49 -52.97
C GLN A 55 -16.23 68.00 -51.55
N LYS A 56 -16.10 69.32 -51.37
CA LYS A 56 -15.90 69.91 -50.03
C LYS A 56 -17.09 69.66 -49.11
N LYS A 57 -18.33 69.86 -49.59
CA LYS A 57 -19.55 69.58 -48.82
C LYS A 57 -19.69 68.10 -48.46
N ALA A 58 -19.40 67.20 -49.41
CA ALA A 58 -19.42 65.76 -49.16
C ALA A 58 -18.37 65.35 -48.12
N HIS A 59 -17.17 65.94 -48.16
CA HIS A 59 -16.11 65.68 -47.20
C HIS A 59 -16.46 66.18 -45.78
N GLU A 60 -17.12 67.34 -45.67
CA GLU A 60 -17.61 67.86 -44.37
C GLU A 60 -18.73 66.99 -43.79
N GLN A 61 -19.68 66.50 -44.61
CA GLN A 61 -20.69 65.55 -44.18
C GLN A 61 -20.09 64.23 -43.70
N LEU A 62 -19.12 63.69 -44.44
CA LEU A 62 -18.43 62.45 -44.05
C LEU A 62 -17.70 62.60 -42.71
N LYS A 63 -17.01 63.74 -42.50
CA LYS A 63 -16.37 64.05 -41.20
C LYS A 63 -17.37 64.11 -40.05
N HIS A 64 -18.53 64.71 -40.29
CA HIS A 64 -19.57 64.82 -39.27
C HIS A 64 -20.21 63.46 -38.93
N GLU A 65 -20.43 62.60 -39.93
CA GLU A 65 -20.89 61.22 -39.70
C GLU A 65 -19.86 60.36 -38.99
N GLN A 66 -18.57 60.48 -39.36
CA GLN A 66 -17.47 59.81 -38.66
C GLN A 66 -17.39 60.23 -37.19
N ALA A 67 -17.48 61.53 -36.90
CA ALA A 67 -17.49 62.04 -35.53
C ALA A 67 -18.66 61.48 -34.70
N LYS A 68 -19.87 61.40 -35.28
CA LYS A 68 -21.03 60.78 -34.61
C LYS A 68 -20.83 59.28 -34.39
N HIS A 69 -20.24 58.57 -35.35
CA HIS A 69 -19.97 57.15 -35.23
C HIS A 69 -18.94 56.86 -34.12
N ASP A 70 -17.88 57.65 -34.05
CA ASP A 70 -16.86 57.56 -33.01
C ASP A 70 -17.42 57.88 -31.61
N GLU A 71 -18.33 58.84 -31.50
CA GLU A 71 -19.02 59.15 -30.23
C GLU A 71 -19.89 57.96 -29.76
N ILE A 72 -20.64 57.34 -30.68
CA ILE A 72 -21.46 56.14 -30.39
C ILE A 72 -20.56 54.96 -29.95
N LEU A 73 -19.46 54.72 -30.67
CA LEU A 73 -18.49 53.67 -30.31
C LEU A 73 -17.86 53.93 -28.95
N THR A 74 -17.49 55.17 -28.65
CA THR A 74 -16.92 55.57 -27.35
C THR A 74 -17.91 55.34 -26.22
N ARG A 75 -19.18 55.71 -26.41
CA ARG A 75 -20.25 55.51 -25.43
C ARG A 75 -20.58 54.03 -25.21
N ALA A 76 -20.58 53.23 -26.28
CA ALA A 76 -20.73 51.78 -26.20
C ALA A 76 -19.55 51.13 -25.46
N HIS A 77 -18.32 51.61 -25.71
CA HIS A 77 -17.12 51.14 -25.03
C HIS A 77 -17.14 51.45 -23.53
N LEU A 78 -17.51 52.68 -23.15
CA LEU A 78 -17.67 53.09 -21.73
C LEU A 78 -18.73 52.24 -21.01
N ASN A 79 -19.88 52.01 -21.65
CA ASN A 79 -20.94 51.16 -21.09
C ASN A 79 -20.49 49.71 -20.92
N SER A 80 -19.76 49.17 -21.90
CA SER A 80 -19.16 47.82 -21.82
C SER A 80 -18.15 47.71 -20.69
N GLN A 81 -17.25 48.69 -20.55
CA GLN A 81 -16.28 48.74 -19.46
C GLN A 81 -16.96 48.84 -18.08
N ALA A 82 -18.00 49.66 -17.95
CA ALA A 82 -18.78 49.77 -16.70
C ALA A 82 -19.46 48.44 -16.34
N LYS A 83 -20.04 47.74 -17.33
CA LYS A 83 -20.67 46.42 -17.16
C LYS A 83 -19.65 45.36 -16.75
N LEU A 84 -18.48 45.34 -17.39
CA LEU A 84 -17.34 44.47 -17.04
C LEU A 84 -16.82 44.75 -15.62
N LYS A 85 -16.72 46.01 -15.21
CA LYS A 85 -16.30 46.40 -13.86
C LYS A 85 -17.29 45.90 -12.82
N LYS A 86 -18.60 46.06 -13.06
CA LYS A 86 -19.66 45.56 -12.18
C LYS A 86 -19.64 44.02 -12.05
N GLU A 87 -19.44 43.31 -13.15
CA GLU A 87 -19.36 41.85 -13.14
C GLU A 87 -18.08 41.34 -12.47
N ARG A 88 -16.94 42.04 -12.64
CA ARG A 88 -15.69 41.76 -11.90
C ARG A 88 -15.92 41.89 -10.39
N THR A 89 -16.58 42.95 -9.94
CA THR A 89 -16.90 43.15 -8.51
C THR A 89 -17.84 42.06 -7.99
N ARG A 90 -18.85 41.66 -8.78
CA ARG A 90 -19.77 40.55 -8.44
C ARG A 90 -19.03 39.22 -8.29
N ARG A 91 -18.16 38.87 -9.26
CA ARG A 91 -17.31 37.68 -9.21
C ARG A 91 -16.35 37.70 -8.02
N GLN A 92 -15.76 38.85 -7.69
CA GLN A 92 -14.92 39.00 -6.50
C GLN A 92 -15.71 38.81 -5.20
N LYS A 93 -16.95 39.31 -5.12
CA LYS A 93 -17.83 39.11 -3.96
C LYS A 93 -18.22 37.64 -3.78
N ILE A 94 -18.60 36.95 -4.87
CA ILE A 94 -18.88 35.49 -4.86
C ILE A 94 -17.62 34.70 -4.48
N LYS A 95 -16.46 35.05 -5.05
CA LYS A 95 -15.18 34.41 -4.71
C LYS A 95 -14.83 34.60 -3.22
N ARG A 96 -15.07 35.79 -2.65
CA ARG A 96 -14.90 36.05 -1.20
C ARG A 96 -15.88 35.25 -0.36
N GLN A 97 -17.17 35.18 -0.72
CA GLN A 97 -18.17 34.40 0.00
C GLN A 97 -17.84 32.89 -0.03
N ASN A 98 -17.49 32.36 -1.20
CA ASN A 98 -17.05 30.98 -1.34
C ASN A 98 -15.76 30.73 -0.57
N SER A 99 -14.78 31.63 -0.64
CA SER A 99 -13.55 31.55 0.15
C SER A 99 -13.85 31.49 1.65
N ASN A 100 -14.77 32.32 2.17
CA ASN A 100 -15.17 32.30 3.58
C ASN A 100 -15.90 31.00 3.96
N ARG A 101 -16.77 30.47 3.09
CA ARG A 101 -17.41 29.16 3.28
C ARG A 101 -16.39 28.03 3.30
N PHE A 102 -15.42 28.06 2.38
CA PHE A 102 -14.31 27.12 2.34
C PHE A 102 -13.42 27.22 3.58
N VAL A 103 -13.12 28.43 4.08
CA VAL A 103 -12.35 28.61 5.32
C VAL A 103 -13.11 28.03 6.51
N LYS A 104 -14.41 28.31 6.65
CA LYS A 104 -15.25 27.72 7.70
C LYS A 104 -15.35 26.20 7.60
N LEU A 105 -15.47 25.67 6.38
CA LEU A 105 -15.49 24.23 6.14
C LEU A 105 -14.14 23.58 6.50
N LYS A 106 -13.02 24.17 6.08
CA LYS A 106 -11.67 23.72 6.46
C LYS A 106 -11.48 23.74 7.97
N GLN A 107 -11.89 24.82 8.62
CA GLN A 107 -11.84 24.93 10.07
C GLN A 107 -12.69 23.87 10.76
N TYR A 108 -13.94 23.66 10.31
CA TYR A 108 -14.79 22.59 10.80
C TYR A 108 -14.19 21.20 10.58
N LEU A 109 -13.60 20.95 9.41
CA LEU A 109 -12.94 19.68 9.08
C LEU A 109 -11.72 19.42 9.97
N TRP A 110 -10.94 20.47 10.27
CA TRP A 110 -9.84 20.43 11.23
C TRP A 110 -10.33 20.17 12.66
N GLU A 111 -11.24 21.00 13.17
CA GLU A 111 -11.74 20.92 14.55
C GLU A 111 -12.52 19.63 14.83
N THR A 112 -13.20 19.09 13.81
CA THR A 112 -14.06 17.90 13.96
C THR A 112 -13.33 16.59 13.66
N TYR A 113 -12.43 16.57 12.68
CA TYR A 113 -11.81 15.34 12.19
C TYR A 113 -10.28 15.33 12.32
N GLY A 114 -9.65 16.40 12.80
CA GLY A 114 -8.20 16.48 12.97
C GLY A 114 -7.41 16.47 11.65
N MET A 115 -8.06 16.78 10.52
CA MET A 115 -7.43 16.71 9.19
C MET A 115 -6.41 17.85 9.00
N LEU A 116 -5.12 17.50 9.13
CA LEU A 116 -3.98 18.44 9.17
C LEU A 116 -3.92 19.36 7.94
N GLU A 117 -4.32 18.86 6.77
CA GLU A 117 -4.38 19.63 5.52
C GLU A 117 -5.31 20.87 5.60
N PHE A 118 -6.29 20.83 6.51
CA PHE A 118 -7.25 21.91 6.73
C PHE A 118 -6.96 22.74 7.99
N ALA A 119 -5.90 22.45 8.73
CA ALA A 119 -5.51 23.21 9.93
C ALA A 119 -5.28 24.71 9.64
N PRO A 120 -5.51 25.61 10.62
CA PRO A 120 -5.26 27.04 10.48
C PRO A 120 -3.80 27.35 10.06
N ALA A 121 -3.59 28.41 9.29
CA ALA A 121 -2.26 28.76 8.79
C ALA A 121 -1.21 28.97 9.90
N LYS A 122 -1.60 29.51 11.07
CA LYS A 122 -0.71 29.61 12.24
C LYS A 122 -0.33 28.25 12.83
N HIS A 123 -1.24 27.28 12.81
CA HIS A 123 -0.93 25.90 13.23
C HIS A 123 -0.07 25.18 12.18
N ARG A 124 -0.34 25.40 10.88
CA ARG A 124 0.56 24.96 9.82
C ARG A 124 1.94 25.62 9.93
N GLN A 125 2.01 26.93 10.23
CA GLN A 125 3.26 27.67 10.39
C GLN A 125 4.06 27.24 11.63
N ALA A 126 3.43 27.00 12.77
CA ALA A 126 4.10 26.40 13.94
C ALA A 126 4.63 24.97 13.68
N ILE A 127 4.08 24.29 12.66
CA ILE A 127 4.53 22.96 12.19
C ILE A 127 5.58 23.09 11.06
N HIS A 128 5.56 24.18 10.29
CA HIS A 128 6.40 24.49 9.12
C HIS A 128 7.52 25.50 9.35
N GLU A 129 7.77 25.95 10.59
CA GLU A 129 9.02 26.63 10.93
C GLU A 129 10.15 25.60 10.85
N ALA A 130 10.67 25.39 9.64
CA ALA A 130 11.87 24.63 9.41
C ALA A 130 12.99 25.26 10.25
N ILE A 131 13.41 24.57 11.30
CA ILE A 131 14.57 24.97 12.09
C ILE A 131 15.81 24.53 11.31
N VAL A 132 16.53 25.50 10.75
CA VAL A 132 17.65 25.34 9.82
C VAL A 132 18.98 25.31 10.59
N PRO A 133 19.78 24.23 10.53
CA PRO A 133 21.24 24.33 10.66
C PRO A 133 21.82 24.96 9.39
N SER A 134 22.87 25.78 9.52
CA SER A 134 23.49 26.47 8.38
C SER A 134 23.87 25.52 7.25
N VAL A 135 23.61 25.94 6.01
CA VAL A 135 24.09 25.25 4.79
C VAL A 135 25.57 24.93 4.96
N PHE A 136 25.94 23.65 4.84
CA PHE A 136 27.35 23.26 4.79
C PHE A 136 27.99 23.98 3.60
N LYS A 137 28.99 24.83 3.83
CA LYS A 137 29.63 25.65 2.77
C LYS A 137 30.03 24.77 1.58
N ALA A 138 29.53 25.09 0.39
CA ALA A 138 29.75 24.31 -0.84
C ALA A 138 31.25 24.03 -1.12
N ASP A 139 32.12 25.00 -0.81
CA ASP A 139 33.58 24.87 -0.96
C ASP A 139 34.18 23.70 -0.16
N LYS A 140 33.61 23.40 1.02
CA LYS A 140 34.06 22.28 1.86
C LYS A 140 33.73 20.93 1.22
N MET A 141 32.58 20.80 0.56
CA MET A 141 32.14 19.53 -0.05
C MET A 141 32.95 19.18 -1.30
N THR A 142 33.37 20.18 -2.08
CA THR A 142 34.25 19.97 -3.25
C THR A 142 35.59 19.36 -2.83
N SER A 143 36.18 19.86 -1.74
CA SER A 143 37.41 19.30 -1.16
C SER A 143 37.20 17.86 -0.67
N VAL A 144 36.14 17.62 0.11
CA VAL A 144 35.76 16.29 0.61
C VAL A 144 35.59 15.27 -0.54
N LYS A 145 34.95 15.70 -1.63
CA LYS A 145 34.78 14.88 -2.84
C LYS A 145 36.12 14.51 -3.45
N SER A 146 37.01 15.48 -3.66
CA SER A 146 38.35 15.23 -4.21
C SER A 146 39.12 14.20 -3.39
N ASP A 147 39.17 14.39 -2.07
CA ASP A 147 39.90 13.53 -1.14
C ASP A 147 39.31 12.11 -1.11
N PHE A 148 37.99 12.00 -1.05
CA PHE A 148 37.31 10.69 -1.05
C PHE A 148 37.56 9.94 -2.36
N MET A 149 37.43 10.59 -3.51
CA MET A 149 37.63 9.97 -4.81
C MET A 149 39.10 9.54 -5.01
N LYS A 150 40.06 10.34 -4.52
CA LYS A 150 41.48 9.95 -4.50
C LYS A 150 41.70 8.69 -3.67
N LYS A 151 41.05 8.56 -2.50
CA LYS A 151 41.14 7.36 -1.66
C LYS A 151 40.52 6.14 -2.33
N VAL A 152 39.37 6.30 -2.97
CA VAL A 152 38.72 5.24 -3.76
C VAL A 152 39.62 4.75 -4.89
N ALA A 153 40.30 5.66 -5.59
CA ALA A 153 41.25 5.30 -6.65
C ALA A 153 42.41 4.43 -6.12
N GLN A 154 43.00 4.82 -4.99
CA GLN A 154 44.06 4.03 -4.32
C GLN A 154 43.57 2.64 -3.90
N ILE A 155 42.36 2.54 -3.35
CA ILE A 155 41.78 1.24 -2.97
C ILE A 155 41.57 0.38 -4.21
N ASN A 156 41.02 0.95 -5.29
CA ASN A 156 40.78 0.22 -6.53
C ASN A 156 42.09 -0.26 -7.18
N GLU A 157 43.17 0.50 -7.09
CA GLU A 157 44.50 0.09 -7.53
C GLU A 157 45.00 -1.12 -6.72
N ALA A 158 44.90 -1.07 -5.39
CA ALA A 158 45.25 -2.20 -4.53
C ALA A 158 44.36 -3.43 -4.80
N GLU A 159 43.06 -3.27 -5.03
CA GLU A 159 42.15 -4.36 -5.38
C GLU A 159 42.47 -4.97 -6.74
N ARG A 160 42.92 -4.18 -7.73
CA ARG A 160 43.34 -4.70 -9.06
C ARG A 160 44.54 -5.64 -9.00
N SER A 161 45.36 -5.55 -7.95
CA SER A 161 46.49 -6.47 -7.74
C SER A 161 46.04 -7.88 -7.32
N LYS A 162 44.79 -8.06 -6.89
CA LYS A 162 44.23 -9.36 -6.49
C LYS A 162 43.73 -10.17 -7.70
N PRO A 163 43.58 -11.51 -7.59
CA PRO A 163 42.93 -12.32 -8.61
C PRO A 163 41.52 -11.80 -8.95
N LYS A 164 41.11 -11.80 -10.23
CA LYS A 164 39.83 -11.24 -10.69
C LYS A 164 38.60 -11.73 -9.90
N SER A 165 38.61 -12.98 -9.44
CA SER A 165 37.56 -13.58 -8.62
C SER A 165 37.42 -12.99 -7.22
N GLU A 166 38.48 -12.36 -6.70
CA GLU A 166 38.57 -11.80 -5.35
C GLU A 166 38.50 -10.27 -5.31
N GLN A 167 38.60 -9.61 -6.47
CA GLN A 167 38.58 -8.16 -6.56
C GLN A 167 37.23 -7.60 -6.08
N ARG A 168 37.28 -6.63 -5.16
CA ARG A 168 36.10 -5.93 -4.66
C ARG A 168 36.21 -4.43 -4.91
N LEU A 169 36.24 -4.07 -6.19
CA LEU A 169 36.29 -2.68 -6.64
C LEU A 169 35.11 -1.85 -6.10
N ILE A 170 35.37 -0.55 -5.96
CA ILE A 170 34.39 0.47 -5.63
C ILE A 170 34.12 1.25 -6.92
N TYR A 171 32.94 1.05 -7.49
CA TYR A 171 32.44 1.82 -8.61
C TYR A 171 31.42 2.84 -8.11
N ILE A 172 31.59 4.11 -8.51
CA ILE A 172 30.69 5.21 -8.15
C ILE A 172 30.26 5.85 -9.47
N SER A 173 29.00 5.69 -9.81
CA SER A 173 28.40 6.38 -10.95
C SER A 173 28.14 7.85 -10.65
N ALA A 174 27.92 8.66 -11.69
CA ALA A 174 27.60 10.08 -11.54
C ALA A 174 26.35 10.34 -10.66
N GLU A 175 25.36 9.43 -10.69
CA GLU A 175 24.16 9.50 -9.86
C GLU A 175 24.47 9.19 -8.39
N GLN A 176 25.23 8.11 -8.14
CA GLN A 176 25.66 7.74 -6.79
C GLN A 176 26.58 8.80 -6.19
N GLU A 177 27.40 9.45 -7.00
CA GLU A 177 28.26 10.56 -6.60
C GLU A 177 27.42 11.76 -6.11
N ARG A 178 26.37 12.14 -6.83
CA ARG A 178 25.43 13.20 -6.40
C ARG A 178 24.77 12.88 -5.07
N MET A 179 24.30 11.62 -4.89
CA MET A 179 23.78 11.15 -3.61
C MET A 179 24.83 11.23 -2.50
N LEU A 180 26.04 10.71 -2.77
CA LEU A 180 27.12 10.59 -1.80
C LEU A 180 27.54 11.96 -1.24
N PHE A 181 27.64 12.97 -2.09
CA PHE A 181 28.13 14.30 -1.74
C PHE A 181 27.02 15.35 -1.60
N SER A 182 25.75 14.93 -1.46
CA SER A 182 24.66 15.84 -1.13
C SER A 182 24.95 16.57 0.19
N SER A 183 24.95 17.90 0.13
CA SER A 183 25.12 18.82 1.26
C SER A 183 23.80 19.14 1.99
N ASN A 184 22.69 18.56 1.53
CA ASN A 184 21.36 18.89 2.03
C ASN A 184 21.08 18.26 3.40
N THR A 185 20.40 19.00 4.26
CA THR A 185 19.99 18.54 5.59
C THR A 185 18.91 17.48 5.50
N ALA A 186 17.97 17.58 4.56
CA ALA A 186 17.03 16.53 4.24
C ALA A 186 17.15 16.15 2.76
N THR A 187 17.49 14.89 2.48
CA THR A 187 17.70 14.39 1.12
C THR A 187 16.76 13.20 0.83
N ASN A 188 16.00 13.30 -0.25
CA ASN A 188 15.18 12.20 -0.78
C ASN A 188 15.88 11.58 -2.01
N ILE A 189 16.17 10.29 -1.95
CA ILE A 189 16.78 9.54 -3.05
C ILE A 189 15.76 8.54 -3.59
N ILE A 190 15.35 8.75 -4.84
CA ILE A 190 14.44 7.85 -5.55
C ILE A 190 15.30 6.91 -6.38
N ALA A 191 15.24 5.62 -6.08
CA ALA A 191 16.13 4.65 -6.68
C ALA A 191 15.36 3.55 -7.42
N GLY A 192 15.94 3.04 -8.50
CA GLY A 192 15.50 1.80 -9.14
C GLY A 192 15.94 0.54 -8.39
N ALA A 193 15.37 -0.61 -8.77
CA ALA A 193 15.87 -1.91 -8.37
C ALA A 193 17.34 -2.07 -8.79
N GLY A 194 18.18 -2.63 -7.91
CA GLY A 194 19.58 -2.93 -8.28
C GLY A 194 20.50 -1.73 -8.50
N SER A 195 20.12 -0.51 -8.07
CA SER A 195 20.92 0.70 -8.30
C SER A 195 22.08 0.94 -7.32
N GLY A 196 22.28 0.03 -6.37
CA GLY A 196 23.35 0.13 -5.37
C GLY A 196 23.02 1.04 -4.18
N LYS A 197 21.73 1.32 -3.91
CA LYS A 197 21.23 2.11 -2.76
C LYS A 197 22.03 1.92 -1.46
N SER A 198 22.03 0.70 -0.91
CA SER A 198 22.68 0.37 0.36
C SER A 198 24.20 0.52 0.28
N THR A 199 24.81 0.20 -0.88
CA THR A 199 26.25 0.45 -1.10
C THR A 199 26.58 1.93 -1.06
N THR A 200 25.77 2.79 -1.68
CA THR A 200 25.99 4.24 -1.64
C THR A 200 25.79 4.82 -0.24
N LEU A 201 24.82 4.31 0.54
CA LEU A 201 24.68 4.66 1.96
C LEU A 201 25.92 4.26 2.77
N ILE A 202 26.45 3.05 2.57
CA ILE A 202 27.69 2.59 3.23
C ILE A 202 28.86 3.52 2.90
N LEU A 203 29.05 3.87 1.62
CA LEU A 203 30.11 4.80 1.21
C LEU A 203 29.93 6.18 1.85
N ARG A 204 28.69 6.64 2.05
CA ARG A 204 28.41 7.92 2.72
C ARG A 204 28.77 7.89 4.21
N ILE A 205 28.49 6.79 4.91
CA ILE A 205 28.95 6.60 6.31
C ILE A 205 30.48 6.65 6.38
N ILE A 206 31.16 5.97 5.47
CA ILE A 206 32.63 5.94 5.41
C ILE A 206 33.18 7.34 5.12
N MET A 207 32.60 8.06 4.17
CA MET A 207 32.99 9.42 3.82
C MET A 207 32.82 10.38 5.02
N MET A 208 31.69 10.29 5.72
CA MET A 208 31.44 11.05 6.95
C MET A 208 32.48 10.74 8.03
N ASN A 209 32.82 9.47 8.27
CA ASN A 209 33.77 9.11 9.33
C ASN A 209 35.24 9.34 8.96
N LYS A 210 35.65 9.02 7.73
CA LYS A 210 37.07 8.98 7.33
C LYS A 210 37.56 10.28 6.72
N ILE A 211 36.67 11.09 6.13
CA ILE A 211 37.04 12.34 5.46
C ILE A 211 36.50 13.55 6.21
N MET A 212 35.26 13.49 6.70
CA MET A 212 34.64 14.62 7.43
C MET A 212 34.89 14.58 8.95
N ASP A 213 35.58 13.55 9.46
CA ASP A 213 35.87 13.33 10.88
C ASP A 213 34.62 13.32 11.80
N ILE A 214 33.53 12.76 11.29
CA ILE A 214 32.29 12.60 12.06
C ILE A 214 32.36 11.29 12.85
N GLY A 215 32.19 11.39 14.17
CA GLY A 215 32.14 10.23 15.06
C GLY A 215 31.03 9.24 14.68
N LEU A 216 31.29 7.94 14.84
CA LEU A 216 30.31 6.88 14.54
C LEU A 216 29.11 6.92 15.50
N ASP A 217 29.32 7.46 16.69
CA ASP A 217 28.31 7.77 17.71
C ASP A 217 27.32 8.87 17.28
N LYS A 218 27.51 9.50 16.11
CA LYS A 218 26.64 10.54 15.54
C LYS A 218 25.86 10.07 14.30
N ILE A 219 26.07 8.82 13.88
CA ILE A 219 25.53 8.28 12.63
C ILE A 219 24.66 7.05 12.92
N THR A 220 23.41 7.10 12.45
CA THR A 220 22.47 5.97 12.54
C THR A 220 21.88 5.66 11.17
N VAL A 221 21.81 4.39 10.81
CA VAL A 221 21.08 3.88 9.64
C VAL A 221 19.95 2.99 10.12
N CYS A 222 18.72 3.32 9.69
CA CYS A 222 17.56 2.46 9.90
C CYS A 222 17.29 1.62 8.64
N THR A 223 17.15 0.33 8.85
CA THR A 223 16.79 -0.67 7.82
C THR A 223 15.47 -1.33 8.22
N PHE A 224 14.67 -1.72 7.23
CA PHE A 224 13.32 -2.25 7.48
C PHE A 224 13.35 -3.73 7.96
N THR A 225 14.16 -4.60 7.33
CA THR A 225 14.21 -6.04 7.64
C THR A 225 15.48 -6.45 8.39
N ARG A 226 15.42 -7.60 9.08
CA ARG A 226 16.59 -8.18 9.77
C ARG A 226 17.65 -8.66 8.79
N GLU A 227 17.22 -9.27 7.69
CA GLU A 227 18.09 -9.82 6.65
C GLU A 227 18.85 -8.68 5.96
N SER A 228 18.16 -7.59 5.62
CA SER A 228 18.80 -6.36 5.11
C SER A 228 19.78 -5.78 6.13
N ARG A 229 19.45 -5.75 7.42
CA ARG A 229 20.37 -5.28 8.47
C ARG A 229 21.66 -6.11 8.53
N LYS A 230 21.55 -7.44 8.49
CA LYS A 230 22.71 -8.35 8.54
C LYS A 230 23.63 -8.14 7.35
N ASP A 231 23.07 -8.14 6.14
CA ASP A 231 23.81 -7.89 4.91
C ASP A 231 24.46 -6.48 4.91
N PHE A 232 23.74 -5.46 5.36
CA PHE A 232 24.27 -4.11 5.48
C PHE A 232 25.47 -4.05 6.46
N ILE A 233 25.37 -4.70 7.62
CA ILE A 233 26.46 -4.75 8.62
C ILE A 233 27.70 -5.45 8.06
N GLU A 234 27.54 -6.58 7.38
CA GLU A 234 28.66 -7.32 6.78
C GLU A 234 29.36 -6.48 5.72
N ASN A 235 28.58 -5.88 4.80
CA ASN A 235 29.10 -5.00 3.76
C ASN A 235 29.74 -3.73 4.34
N LEU A 236 29.16 -3.13 5.39
CA LEU A 236 29.72 -1.96 6.08
C LEU A 236 31.10 -2.28 6.65
N ARG A 237 31.21 -3.37 7.42
CA ARG A 237 32.49 -3.80 8.03
C ARG A 237 33.53 -4.11 6.97
N PHE A 238 33.13 -4.81 5.91
CA PHE A 238 34.00 -5.11 4.79
C PHE A 238 34.54 -3.84 4.12
N ARG A 239 33.66 -2.89 3.78
CA ARG A 239 34.07 -1.64 3.14
C ARG A 239 34.91 -0.77 4.07
N PHE A 240 34.58 -0.67 5.36
CA PHE A 240 35.41 0.04 6.35
C PHE A 240 36.85 -0.49 6.40
N LYS A 241 37.02 -1.82 6.33
CA LYS A 241 38.34 -2.47 6.28
C LYS A 241 39.15 -2.03 5.06
N GLN A 242 38.53 -1.89 3.89
CA GLN A 242 39.19 -1.37 2.69
C GLN A 242 39.69 0.08 2.86
N PHE A 243 39.01 0.87 3.70
CA PHE A 243 39.45 2.23 4.07
C PHE A 243 40.41 2.26 5.28
N GLY A 244 40.97 1.10 5.66
CA GLY A 244 42.02 0.99 6.68
C GLY A 244 41.50 1.04 8.12
N LYS A 245 40.20 0.83 8.37
CA LYS A 245 39.65 0.75 9.74
C LYS A 245 38.84 -0.53 9.90
N THR A 246 39.23 -1.39 10.85
CA THR A 246 38.44 -2.58 11.19
C THR A 246 37.33 -2.19 12.15
N LEU A 247 36.09 -2.34 11.71
CA LEU A 247 34.91 -2.10 12.54
C LEU A 247 34.53 -3.39 13.30
N THR A 248 34.45 -3.30 14.62
CA THR A 248 33.96 -4.40 15.44
C THR A 248 32.49 -4.68 15.12
N HIS A 249 32.02 -5.89 15.44
CA HIS A 249 30.62 -6.23 15.18
C HIS A 249 29.65 -5.38 16.02
N LYS A 250 30.04 -5.03 17.25
CA LYS A 250 29.27 -4.16 18.16
C LYS A 250 29.14 -2.73 17.62
N GLU A 251 30.25 -2.13 17.17
CA GLU A 251 30.19 -0.79 16.55
C GLU A 251 29.29 -0.77 15.31
N ALA A 252 29.38 -1.80 14.46
CA ALA A 252 28.54 -1.90 13.27
C ALA A 252 27.04 -2.02 13.61
N LYS A 253 26.69 -2.79 14.64
CA LYS A 253 25.32 -2.94 15.14
C LYS A 253 24.75 -1.66 15.75
N ASN A 254 25.60 -0.83 16.34
CA ASN A 254 25.21 0.47 16.89
C ASN A 254 24.87 1.49 15.79
N ILE A 255 25.58 1.43 14.66
CA ILE A 255 25.30 2.28 13.50
C ILE A 255 24.03 1.80 12.78
N VAL A 256 23.92 0.50 12.51
CA VAL A 256 22.86 -0.06 11.65
C VAL A 256 21.79 -0.76 12.49
N ARG A 257 20.59 -0.22 12.45
CA ARG A 257 19.47 -0.59 13.33
C ARG A 257 18.19 -0.87 12.54
N THR A 258 17.22 -1.45 13.23
CA THR A 258 15.82 -1.48 12.80
C THR A 258 15.03 -0.37 13.48
N PHE A 259 13.86 -0.01 12.94
CA PHE A 259 12.99 0.98 13.58
C PHE A 259 12.54 0.55 14.99
N HIS A 260 12.33 -0.74 15.23
CA HIS A 260 11.96 -1.27 16.54
C HIS A 260 13.09 -1.18 17.55
N SER A 261 14.33 -1.45 17.13
CA SER A 261 15.51 -1.24 17.99
C SER A 261 15.65 0.25 18.35
N LEU A 262 15.43 1.14 17.38
CA LEU A 262 15.41 2.58 17.65
C LEU A 262 14.29 2.95 18.63
N ALA A 263 13.05 2.50 18.40
CA ALA A 263 11.91 2.75 19.28
C ALA A 263 12.12 2.21 20.69
N TYR A 264 12.72 1.02 20.82
CA TYR A 264 13.06 0.42 22.12
C TYR A 264 13.98 1.33 22.92
N GLU A 265 15.05 1.83 22.31
CA GLU A 265 15.95 2.75 22.99
C GLU A 265 15.31 4.08 23.32
N ILE A 266 14.52 4.62 22.38
CA ILE A 266 13.75 5.84 22.62
C ILE A 266 12.81 5.65 23.81
N HIS A 267 12.09 4.54 23.90
CA HIS A 267 11.26 4.27 25.08
C HIS A 267 12.08 4.06 26.36
N THR A 268 13.20 3.34 26.28
CA THR A 268 14.03 3.05 27.46
C THR A 268 14.67 4.31 28.05
N ARG A 269 15.03 5.27 27.19
CA ARG A 269 15.70 6.52 27.59
C ARG A 269 14.72 7.70 27.78
N LEU A 270 13.75 7.84 26.88
CA LEU A 270 12.79 8.96 26.87
C LEU A 270 11.48 8.63 27.59
N GLY A 271 11.21 7.35 27.85
CA GLY A 271 9.91 6.88 28.28
C GLY A 271 9.71 6.87 29.76
N ASP A 272 8.47 6.59 30.11
CA ASP A 272 8.13 6.21 31.47
C ASP A 272 8.84 4.90 31.80
N GLY A 273 10.00 4.99 32.44
CA GLY A 273 10.82 3.83 32.83
C GLY A 273 10.10 2.86 33.79
N SER A 274 8.94 3.25 34.35
CA SER A 274 8.07 2.33 35.08
C SER A 274 7.31 1.36 34.16
N LYS A 275 7.23 1.66 32.86
CA LYS A 275 6.55 0.84 31.84
C LYS A 275 7.54 0.04 31.02
N SER A 276 7.31 -1.27 30.96
CA SER A 276 8.10 -2.18 30.11
C SER A 276 7.42 -2.42 28.77
N ILE A 277 8.21 -2.57 27.70
CA ILE A 277 7.68 -2.97 26.39
C ILE A 277 7.16 -4.40 26.48
N LEU A 278 5.95 -4.62 25.97
CA LEU A 278 5.35 -5.93 25.76
C LEU A 278 5.88 -6.49 24.44
N PHE A 279 6.60 -7.60 24.55
CA PHE A 279 7.05 -8.40 23.42
C PHE A 279 6.08 -9.55 23.20
N ASP A 280 5.85 -9.93 21.94
CA ASP A 280 4.96 -11.04 21.59
C ASP A 280 5.55 -12.37 22.04
N TYR A 281 6.87 -12.50 21.91
CA TYR A 281 7.63 -13.71 22.28
C TYR A 281 8.83 -13.35 23.15
N ASP A 282 9.17 -14.23 24.09
CA ASP A 282 10.36 -14.06 24.93
C ASP A 282 11.66 -14.02 24.10
N SER A 283 11.69 -14.74 22.98
CA SER A 283 12.79 -14.74 22.02
C SER A 283 13.06 -13.38 21.36
N GLN A 284 12.14 -12.40 21.48
CA GLN A 284 12.32 -11.04 20.97
C GLN A 284 12.93 -10.08 22.00
N LYS A 285 12.96 -10.46 23.29
CA LYS A 285 13.48 -9.61 24.35
C LYS A 285 15.00 -9.43 24.18
N PRO A 286 15.52 -8.23 24.42
CA PRO A 286 16.96 -8.04 24.49
C PRO A 286 17.53 -8.83 25.67
N LYS A 287 18.77 -9.29 25.53
CA LYS A 287 19.51 -9.93 26.62
C LYS A 287 19.88 -8.90 27.68
N GLU A 288 20.16 -9.36 28.91
CA GLU A 288 20.54 -8.47 30.02
C GLU A 288 21.80 -7.62 29.72
N ASP A 289 22.69 -8.10 28.85
CA ASP A 289 23.90 -7.40 28.39
C ASP A 289 23.66 -6.45 27.20
N ASP A 290 22.41 -6.24 26.79
CA ASP A 290 22.01 -5.42 25.63
C ASP A 290 21.09 -4.24 25.99
N PRO A 291 21.61 -3.21 26.67
CA PRO A 291 20.83 -2.07 27.14
C PRO A 291 20.27 -1.19 26.01
N TYR A 292 20.79 -1.35 24.77
CA TYR A 292 20.36 -0.57 23.60
C TYR A 292 19.39 -1.34 22.70
N GLY A 293 19.01 -2.57 23.08
CA GLY A 293 18.14 -3.40 22.25
C GLY A 293 18.73 -3.67 20.87
N GLU A 294 20.04 -3.86 20.77
CA GLU A 294 20.73 -4.27 19.55
C GLU A 294 20.19 -5.60 19.00
N GLY A 295 19.69 -6.47 19.88
CA GLY A 295 19.04 -7.76 19.64
C GLY A 295 17.51 -7.72 19.68
N VAL A 296 16.89 -6.53 19.84
CA VAL A 296 15.44 -6.37 19.68
C VAL A 296 15.07 -6.67 18.24
N GLU A 297 14.55 -7.88 18.03
CA GLU A 297 14.13 -8.39 16.73
C GLU A 297 12.60 -8.37 16.66
N ASN A 298 12.01 -7.34 16.06
CA ASN A 298 10.63 -7.47 15.60
C ASN A 298 10.65 -8.10 14.20
N GLN A 299 10.35 -9.39 14.12
CA GLN A 299 10.31 -10.11 12.86
C GLN A 299 9.01 -9.75 12.11
N MET A 300 9.09 -9.52 10.80
CA MET A 300 7.89 -9.24 9.99
C MET A 300 6.92 -10.42 9.95
N GLN A 301 7.42 -11.63 10.18
CA GLN A 301 6.63 -12.83 10.42
C GLN A 301 7.32 -13.61 11.53
N PRO A 302 6.56 -14.26 12.43
CA PRO A 302 7.16 -15.20 13.36
C PRO A 302 7.93 -16.25 12.57
N SER A 303 9.18 -16.50 12.98
CA SER A 303 9.97 -17.61 12.42
C SER A 303 9.25 -18.94 12.63
N GLU A 304 9.57 -19.97 11.84
CA GLU A 304 8.97 -21.30 12.01
C GLU A 304 9.11 -21.83 13.45
N ARG A 305 10.19 -21.46 14.16
CA ARG A 305 10.41 -21.81 15.57
C ARG A 305 9.48 -21.07 16.54
N GLN A 306 9.05 -19.86 16.20
CA GLN A 306 8.15 -19.02 17.01
C GLN A 306 6.66 -19.35 16.80
N LEU A 307 6.31 -20.10 15.74
CA LEU A 307 4.94 -20.59 15.54
C LEU A 307 4.51 -21.60 16.63
N ASP A 308 5.49 -22.23 17.28
CA ASP A 308 5.30 -23.19 18.36
C ASP A 308 5.31 -22.53 19.75
N GLU A 309 5.79 -21.29 19.87
CA GLU A 309 5.76 -20.50 21.12
C GLU A 309 4.38 -19.82 21.30
N PRO A 310 3.81 -19.80 22.53
CA PRO A 310 2.61 -19.02 22.80
C PRO A 310 2.92 -17.51 22.78
N SER A 311 2.09 -16.73 22.08
CA SER A 311 2.23 -15.26 22.07
C SER A 311 1.68 -14.65 23.36
N VAL A 312 2.55 -14.00 24.13
CA VAL A 312 2.19 -13.33 25.39
C VAL A 312 1.19 -12.21 25.15
N LYS A 313 1.38 -11.45 24.06
CA LYS A 313 0.43 -10.40 23.65
C LYS A 313 -0.95 -11.00 23.39
N LEU A 314 -1.03 -12.09 22.62
CA LEU A 314 -2.31 -12.73 22.30
C LEU A 314 -3.00 -13.29 23.55
N GLU A 315 -2.26 -13.93 24.45
CA GLU A 315 -2.82 -14.42 25.73
C GLU A 315 -3.42 -13.29 26.56
N MET A 316 -2.69 -12.17 26.71
CA MET A 316 -3.18 -10.99 27.40
C MET A 316 -4.41 -10.38 26.71
N MET A 317 -4.41 -10.31 25.37
CA MET A 317 -5.55 -9.82 24.60
C MET A 317 -6.79 -10.71 24.79
N MET A 318 -6.62 -12.04 24.87
CA MET A 318 -7.70 -12.98 25.19
C MET A 318 -8.22 -12.78 26.60
N GLU A 319 -7.36 -12.53 27.59
CA GLU A 319 -7.78 -12.18 28.95
C GLU A 319 -8.62 -10.89 28.97
N VAL A 320 -8.17 -9.85 28.27
CA VAL A 320 -8.91 -8.58 28.13
C VAL A 320 -10.27 -8.81 27.47
N TYR A 321 -10.33 -9.62 26.42
CA TYR A 321 -11.58 -9.94 25.73
C TYR A 321 -12.57 -10.64 26.68
N LYS A 322 -12.11 -11.65 27.42
CA LYS A 322 -12.94 -12.37 28.41
C LYS A 322 -13.45 -11.42 29.50
N ASN A 323 -12.58 -10.56 30.01
CA ASN A 323 -12.93 -9.57 31.02
C ASN A 323 -13.92 -8.52 30.51
N ALA A 324 -13.75 -8.03 29.28
CA ALA A 324 -14.67 -7.08 28.65
C ALA A 324 -16.04 -7.71 28.34
N TYR A 325 -16.08 -8.99 27.98
CA TYR A 325 -17.33 -9.72 27.72
C TYR A 325 -18.11 -10.06 29.01
N SER A 326 -17.44 -10.18 30.15
CA SER A 326 -18.09 -10.39 31.46
C SER A 326 -19.06 -9.24 31.82
N ASP A 327 -19.84 -9.38 32.91
CA ASP A 327 -20.86 -8.40 33.35
C ASP A 327 -20.38 -6.94 33.55
N LYS A 328 -19.08 -6.69 33.43
CA LYS A 328 -18.46 -5.38 33.57
C LYS A 328 -18.72 -4.43 32.38
N ASP A 329 -19.05 -4.93 31.19
CA ASP A 329 -19.42 -4.10 30.02
C ASP A 329 -20.60 -4.68 29.22
N PRO A 330 -21.85 -4.34 29.61
CA PRO A 330 -23.05 -4.80 28.92
C PRO A 330 -23.13 -4.39 27.44
N ALA A 331 -22.51 -3.26 27.07
CA ALA A 331 -22.50 -2.77 25.69
C ALA A 331 -21.58 -3.61 24.82
N PHE A 332 -20.37 -3.92 25.31
CA PHE A 332 -19.43 -4.81 24.64
C PHE A 332 -20.04 -6.19 24.38
N ARG A 333 -20.66 -6.78 25.40
CA ARG A 333 -21.35 -8.08 25.29
C ARG A 333 -22.48 -8.04 24.26
N LYS A 334 -23.33 -7.02 24.29
CA LYS A 334 -24.44 -6.87 23.34
C LYS A 334 -23.96 -6.81 21.88
N ILE A 335 -22.91 -6.02 21.61
CA ILE A 335 -22.35 -5.89 20.24
C ILE A 335 -21.65 -7.19 19.83
N THR A 336 -20.93 -7.85 20.74
CA THR A 336 -20.29 -9.15 20.50
C THR A 336 -21.31 -10.19 20.06
N ASN A 337 -22.43 -10.30 20.79
CA ASN A 337 -23.50 -11.24 20.47
C ASN A 337 -24.14 -10.93 19.11
N ALA A 338 -24.40 -9.66 18.81
CA ALA A 338 -24.95 -9.25 17.52
C ALA A 338 -24.00 -9.58 16.36
N LEU A 339 -22.69 -9.35 16.53
CA LEU A 339 -21.69 -9.70 15.52
C LEU A 339 -21.58 -11.21 15.33
N PHE A 340 -21.65 -11.97 16.41
CA PHE A 340 -21.63 -13.42 16.35
C PHE A 340 -22.85 -13.96 15.60
N GLU A 341 -24.06 -13.48 15.89
CA GLU A 341 -25.24 -13.84 15.11
C GLU A 341 -25.07 -13.55 13.61
N GLU A 342 -24.48 -12.40 13.27
CA GLU A 342 -24.23 -12.02 11.88
C GLU A 342 -23.20 -12.95 11.21
N SER A 343 -22.13 -13.33 11.91
CA SER A 343 -21.16 -14.31 11.42
C SER A 343 -21.83 -15.64 11.04
N LEU A 344 -22.78 -16.09 11.86
CA LEU A 344 -23.54 -17.33 11.64
C LEU A 344 -24.51 -17.20 10.45
N ARG A 345 -25.09 -16.01 10.21
CA ARG A 345 -25.92 -15.76 9.01
C ARG A 345 -25.08 -15.83 7.73
N GLN A 346 -23.88 -15.27 7.75
CA GLN A 346 -22.97 -15.31 6.59
C GLN A 346 -22.51 -16.74 6.25
N GLU A 347 -22.29 -17.59 7.27
CA GLU A 347 -22.03 -19.02 7.07
C GLU A 347 -23.22 -19.73 6.41
N LYS A 348 -24.45 -19.49 6.89
CA LYS A 348 -25.67 -20.09 6.31
C LYS A 348 -25.87 -19.77 4.83
N MET A 349 -25.57 -18.55 4.40
CA MET A 349 -25.73 -18.14 2.99
C MET A 349 -24.77 -18.86 2.02
N LYS A 350 -23.62 -19.36 2.50
CA LYS A 350 -22.67 -20.11 1.65
C LYS A 350 -23.10 -21.56 1.39
N VAL A 351 -24.11 -22.06 2.10
CA VAL A 351 -24.54 -23.46 2.01
C VAL A 351 -25.83 -23.56 1.18
N SER A 352 -25.67 -23.74 -0.13
CA SER A 352 -26.79 -23.81 -1.08
C SER A 352 -27.36 -25.22 -1.30
N LYS A 353 -26.78 -26.27 -0.69
CA LYS A 353 -27.32 -27.63 -0.77
C LYS A 353 -28.01 -28.04 0.54
N PRO A 354 -29.21 -28.65 0.49
CA PRO A 354 -29.80 -29.27 1.66
C PRO A 354 -28.85 -30.37 2.16
N TYR A 355 -28.42 -30.26 3.41
CA TYR A 355 -27.39 -31.07 4.03
C TYR A 355 -27.78 -32.56 4.08
N SER A 356 -27.41 -33.35 3.07
CA SER A 356 -27.74 -34.79 3.08
C SER A 356 -26.97 -35.53 4.19
N TRP A 357 -25.72 -35.10 4.48
CA TRP A 357 -24.93 -35.63 5.58
C TRP A 357 -25.46 -35.30 6.99
N ILE A 358 -26.27 -34.24 7.17
CA ILE A 358 -26.83 -33.95 8.51
C ILE A 358 -27.74 -35.10 8.95
N LYS A 359 -28.45 -35.71 8.00
CA LYS A 359 -29.27 -36.89 8.24
C LYS A 359 -28.41 -38.07 8.71
N ASP A 360 -27.35 -38.38 7.98
CA ASP A 360 -26.43 -39.47 8.31
C ASP A 360 -25.73 -39.22 9.66
N PHE A 361 -25.31 -37.98 9.92
CA PHE A 361 -24.76 -37.53 11.20
C PHE A 361 -25.75 -37.70 12.34
N THR A 362 -27.02 -37.32 12.15
CA THR A 362 -28.04 -37.50 13.20
C THR A 362 -28.34 -38.96 13.46
N ASP A 363 -28.36 -39.81 12.44
CA ASP A 363 -28.58 -41.25 12.61
C ASP A 363 -27.43 -41.89 13.39
N GLU A 364 -26.17 -41.56 13.03
CA GLU A 364 -24.96 -42.07 13.68
C GLU A 364 -24.85 -41.55 15.13
N LEU A 365 -25.15 -40.28 15.38
CA LEU A 365 -25.16 -39.71 16.73
C LEU A 365 -26.28 -40.34 17.58
N SER A 366 -27.48 -40.51 17.04
CA SER A 366 -28.59 -41.16 17.76
C SER A 366 -28.32 -42.63 18.06
N ASP A 367 -27.62 -43.36 17.19
CA ASP A 367 -27.18 -44.73 17.46
C ASP A 367 -26.09 -44.78 18.53
N LEU A 368 -25.15 -43.84 18.48
CA LEU A 368 -24.11 -43.70 19.51
C LEU A 368 -24.73 -43.40 20.87
N CYS A 369 -25.69 -42.48 20.95
CA CYS A 369 -26.40 -42.14 22.19
C CYS A 369 -27.10 -43.37 22.79
N LEU A 370 -27.77 -44.16 21.96
CA LEU A 370 -28.41 -45.39 22.41
C LEU A 370 -27.40 -46.44 22.88
N SER A 371 -26.33 -46.65 22.12
CA SER A 371 -25.29 -47.61 22.48
C SER A 371 -24.59 -47.23 23.78
N ASP A 372 -24.29 -45.95 23.99
CA ASP A 372 -23.69 -45.46 25.24
C ASP A 372 -24.64 -45.61 26.43
N TRP A 373 -25.91 -45.24 26.25
CA TRP A 373 -26.92 -45.35 27.30
C TRP A 373 -27.14 -46.81 27.72
N LEU A 374 -27.24 -47.72 26.75
CA LEU A 374 -27.33 -49.16 27.00
C LEU A 374 -26.07 -49.72 27.68
N GLY A 375 -24.88 -49.26 27.28
CA GLY A 375 -23.62 -49.65 27.92
C GLY A 375 -23.53 -49.22 29.38
N LYS A 376 -24.09 -48.06 29.74
CA LYS A 376 -24.16 -47.55 31.12
C LYS A 376 -25.26 -48.23 31.96
N HIS A 377 -26.29 -48.76 31.32
CA HIS A 377 -27.44 -49.37 31.99
C HIS A 377 -27.75 -50.79 31.47
N PRO A 378 -26.80 -51.74 31.58
CA PRO A 378 -26.96 -53.07 30.98
C PRO A 378 -28.15 -53.85 31.56
N GLY A 379 -28.50 -53.62 32.84
CA GLY A 379 -29.64 -54.25 33.50
C GLY A 379 -31.02 -53.76 33.01
N LEU A 380 -31.09 -52.64 32.27
CA LEU A 380 -32.34 -52.12 31.71
C LEU A 380 -32.64 -52.68 30.32
N LEU A 381 -31.70 -53.35 29.66
CA LEU A 381 -31.85 -53.83 28.29
C LEU A 381 -33.08 -54.73 28.15
N ASN A 382 -33.23 -55.73 29.03
CA ASN A 382 -34.36 -56.66 29.02
C ASN A 382 -35.72 -55.96 29.25
N THR A 383 -35.73 -54.82 29.94
CA THR A 383 -36.94 -54.05 30.24
C THR A 383 -37.34 -53.15 29.08
N ILE A 384 -36.36 -52.61 28.35
CA ILE A 384 -36.60 -51.65 27.26
C ILE A 384 -36.61 -52.27 25.86
N GLU A 385 -36.11 -53.50 25.71
CA GLU A 385 -36.12 -54.28 24.46
C GLU A 385 -37.50 -54.29 23.76
N PRO A 386 -38.64 -54.42 24.47
CA PRO A 386 -39.96 -54.37 23.84
C PRO A 386 -40.34 -53.00 23.22
N TYR A 387 -39.66 -51.93 23.62
CA TYR A 387 -39.92 -50.54 23.22
C TYR A 387 -38.86 -49.99 22.26
N LEU A 388 -37.76 -50.70 22.06
CA LEU A 388 -36.68 -50.34 21.12
C LEU A 388 -37.20 -50.38 19.69
N VAL A 389 -36.96 -49.31 18.94
CA VAL A 389 -37.39 -49.24 17.54
C VAL A 389 -36.19 -48.97 16.64
N LYS A 390 -35.92 -49.91 15.74
CA LYS A 390 -34.76 -49.84 14.85
C LYS A 390 -35.08 -49.04 13.60
N GLY A 391 -34.30 -47.98 13.35
CA GLY A 391 -34.42 -47.17 12.14
C GLY A 391 -35.73 -46.41 12.00
N ALA A 392 -36.49 -46.29 13.10
CA ALA A 392 -37.77 -45.62 13.09
C ALA A 392 -37.58 -44.11 13.02
N ARG A 393 -38.30 -43.47 12.10
CA ARG A 393 -38.15 -42.05 11.81
C ARG A 393 -39.49 -41.34 11.86
N GLU A 394 -39.49 -40.17 12.49
CA GLU A 394 -40.59 -39.23 12.45
C GLU A 394 -40.26 -38.11 11.47
N THR A 395 -41.18 -37.77 10.58
CA THR A 395 -41.00 -36.60 9.72
C THR A 395 -41.53 -35.37 10.44
N VAL A 396 -40.64 -34.54 10.95
CA VAL A 396 -40.98 -33.25 11.56
C VAL A 396 -40.58 -32.17 10.55
N ASN A 397 -41.56 -31.45 9.99
CA ASN A 397 -41.36 -30.40 8.98
C ASN A 397 -40.45 -30.82 7.81
N GLN A 398 -40.78 -31.91 7.13
CA GLN A 398 -40.06 -32.43 5.95
C GLN A 398 -38.66 -33.00 6.22
N LEU A 399 -38.25 -33.14 7.49
CA LEU A 399 -36.99 -33.76 7.87
C LEU A 399 -37.23 -35.06 8.64
N PRO A 400 -36.60 -36.19 8.25
CA PRO A 400 -36.77 -37.47 8.92
C PRO A 400 -35.82 -37.58 10.13
N ILE A 401 -36.36 -37.57 11.36
CA ILE A 401 -35.60 -37.67 12.62
C ILE A 401 -35.72 -39.09 13.18
N LYS A 402 -34.59 -39.71 13.53
CA LYS A 402 -34.57 -41.04 14.15
C LYS A 402 -34.79 -40.97 15.66
N TYR A 403 -35.75 -41.73 16.17
CA TYR A 403 -35.97 -41.94 17.61
C TYR A 403 -35.56 -43.36 18.00
N ASN A 404 -35.22 -43.55 19.29
CA ASN A 404 -34.66 -44.82 19.77
C ASN A 404 -35.72 -45.71 20.44
N LEU A 405 -36.68 -45.12 21.16
CA LEU A 405 -37.73 -45.85 21.88
C LEU A 405 -39.12 -45.32 21.54
N TYR A 406 -40.12 -46.21 21.58
CA TYR A 406 -41.52 -45.86 21.40
C TYR A 406 -42.42 -46.52 22.44
N LEU A 407 -43.05 -45.70 23.27
CA LEU A 407 -43.96 -46.14 24.33
C LEU A 407 -45.39 -46.19 23.79
N LYS A 408 -45.77 -47.35 23.24
CA LYS A 408 -47.03 -47.58 22.50
C LYS A 408 -48.30 -47.12 23.24
N ASN A 409 -48.38 -47.31 24.55
CA ASN A 409 -49.58 -46.99 25.34
C ASN A 409 -49.76 -45.49 25.58
N SER A 410 -48.70 -44.70 25.40
CA SER A 410 -48.67 -43.27 25.70
C SER A 410 -48.39 -42.41 24.45
N ASP A 411 -48.14 -43.05 23.31
CA ASP A 411 -47.67 -42.42 22.06
C ASP A 411 -46.42 -41.54 22.23
N ILE A 412 -45.54 -41.90 23.17
CA ILE A 412 -44.32 -41.13 23.45
C ILE A 412 -43.16 -41.70 22.65
N LYS A 413 -42.52 -40.84 21.86
CA LYS A 413 -41.27 -41.11 21.13
C LYS A 413 -40.09 -40.55 21.93
N VAL A 414 -39.07 -41.37 22.17
CA VAL A 414 -37.91 -41.00 23.00
C VAL A 414 -36.66 -40.85 22.15
N PHE A 415 -36.00 -39.70 22.31
CA PHE A 415 -34.71 -39.37 21.70
C PHE A 415 -33.64 -39.35 22.79
N LEU A 416 -32.53 -40.05 22.57
CA LEU A 416 -31.41 -40.09 23.52
C LEU A 416 -30.33 -39.08 23.11
N SER A 417 -29.75 -38.42 24.11
CA SER A 417 -28.63 -37.47 23.96
C SER A 417 -27.45 -37.89 24.85
N ILE A 418 -26.24 -37.47 24.48
CA ILE A 418 -25.04 -37.57 25.33
C ILE A 418 -24.59 -36.16 25.67
N LYS A 419 -24.16 -35.97 26.93
CA LYS A 419 -23.56 -34.72 27.40
C LYS A 419 -22.29 -34.38 26.61
N ASN A 420 -22.17 -33.15 26.13
CA ASN A 420 -20.96 -32.63 25.46
C ASN A 420 -19.68 -32.78 26.30
N ALA A 421 -19.76 -32.66 27.64
CA ALA A 421 -18.62 -32.92 28.53
C ALA A 421 -18.06 -34.34 28.33
N GLU A 422 -18.94 -35.31 28.12
CA GLU A 422 -18.55 -36.70 27.87
C GLU A 422 -18.09 -36.93 26.43
N LEU A 423 -18.55 -36.13 25.47
CA LEU A 423 -18.10 -36.18 24.07
C LEU A 423 -16.69 -35.59 23.86
N LYS A 424 -16.30 -34.58 24.66
CA LYS A 424 -14.98 -33.91 24.56
C LYS A 424 -13.83 -34.90 24.76
N ASP A 425 -13.96 -35.80 25.72
CA ASP A 425 -12.90 -36.75 26.07
C ASP A 425 -12.87 -37.99 25.16
N ARG A 426 -13.94 -38.25 24.41
CA ARG A 426 -14.13 -39.48 23.64
C ARG A 426 -13.66 -39.44 22.19
N LYS A 427 -13.15 -38.30 21.70
CA LYS A 427 -12.66 -38.12 20.31
C LYS A 427 -13.57 -38.80 19.27
N VAL A 428 -14.87 -38.55 19.35
CA VAL A 428 -15.85 -39.09 18.39
C VAL A 428 -15.80 -38.24 17.13
N PHE A 429 -15.57 -38.86 15.98
CA PHE A 429 -15.50 -38.20 14.67
C PHE A 429 -16.59 -38.72 13.74
N PHE A 430 -17.15 -37.81 12.95
CA PHE A 430 -18.12 -38.12 11.90
C PHE A 430 -17.60 -37.60 10.55
N PHE A 431 -18.10 -38.16 9.45
CA PHE A 431 -17.67 -37.79 8.11
C PHE A 431 -18.74 -36.97 7.39
N ASN A 432 -18.36 -35.85 6.79
CA ASN A 432 -19.26 -35.11 5.89
C ASN A 432 -19.25 -35.68 4.45
N GLU A 433 -20.07 -35.14 3.54
CA GLU A 433 -20.10 -35.52 2.11
C GLU A 433 -18.73 -35.44 1.40
N GLN A 434 -17.79 -34.64 1.94
CA GLN A 434 -16.42 -34.49 1.42
C GLN A 434 -15.41 -35.44 2.09
N LYS A 435 -15.87 -36.34 2.98
CA LYS A 435 -15.06 -37.25 3.81
C LYS A 435 -14.08 -36.54 4.75
N HIS A 436 -14.43 -35.35 5.22
CA HIS A 436 -13.67 -34.69 6.28
C HIS A 436 -14.12 -35.22 7.64
N GLU A 437 -13.16 -35.56 8.51
CA GLU A 437 -13.42 -35.89 9.91
C GLU A 437 -13.82 -34.62 10.66
N LEU A 438 -14.99 -34.64 11.27
CA LEU A 438 -15.52 -33.59 12.13
C LEU A 438 -15.69 -34.16 13.54
N GLN A 439 -15.06 -33.54 14.53
CA GLN A 439 -15.23 -33.96 15.91
C GLN A 439 -16.63 -33.57 16.42
N ALA A 440 -17.37 -34.55 16.94
CA ALA A 440 -18.73 -34.39 17.45
C ALA A 440 -18.88 -33.22 18.44
N ALA A 441 -17.93 -33.10 19.36
CA ALA A 441 -17.93 -32.07 20.41
C ALA A 441 -17.84 -30.64 19.87
N SER A 442 -17.05 -30.41 18.80
CA SER A 442 -16.94 -29.09 18.17
C SER A 442 -18.23 -28.66 17.47
N PHE A 443 -18.98 -29.63 16.93
CA PHE A 443 -20.23 -29.39 16.22
C PHE A 443 -21.41 -29.16 17.17
N VAL A 444 -21.52 -29.95 18.25
CA VAL A 444 -22.50 -29.74 19.31
C VAL A 444 -22.30 -28.38 19.98
N GLU A 445 -21.04 -27.98 20.23
CA GLU A 445 -20.67 -26.66 20.76
C GLU A 445 -21.08 -25.49 19.82
N TYR A 446 -21.04 -25.68 18.50
CA TYR A 446 -21.52 -24.68 17.53
C TYR A 446 -23.03 -24.42 17.67
N TYR A 447 -23.83 -25.49 17.64
CA TYR A 447 -25.29 -25.36 17.78
C TYR A 447 -25.71 -24.93 19.20
N ARG A 448 -24.94 -25.29 20.23
CA ARG A 448 -25.09 -24.77 21.60
C ARG A 448 -25.10 -23.25 21.67
N ARG A 449 -24.06 -22.65 21.09
CA ARG A 449 -23.86 -21.20 21.11
C ARG A 449 -24.98 -20.51 20.35
N TYR A 450 -25.44 -21.11 19.26
CA TYR A 450 -26.60 -20.64 18.48
C TYR A 450 -27.92 -20.68 19.29
N ALA A 451 -28.14 -21.72 20.10
CA ALA A 451 -29.34 -21.89 20.93
C ALA A 451 -29.47 -20.83 22.03
N LEU A 452 -28.38 -20.63 22.77
CA LEU A 452 -28.30 -19.75 23.93
C LEU A 452 -28.57 -18.28 23.59
N LEU A 453 -28.37 -17.87 22.34
CA LEU A 453 -28.60 -16.50 21.86
C LEU A 453 -30.05 -16.23 21.45
N LYS A 454 -30.75 -17.24 20.93
CA LYS A 454 -32.12 -17.05 20.42
C LYS A 454 -33.20 -17.13 21.50
N HIS A 455 -32.88 -17.74 22.64
CA HIS A 455 -33.87 -18.15 23.64
C HIS A 455 -33.52 -17.60 25.03
N GLU A 456 -33.40 -16.29 25.16
CA GLU A 456 -33.12 -15.63 26.46
C GLU A 456 -34.29 -15.71 27.45
N LYS A 457 -35.52 -16.09 27.04
CA LYS A 457 -36.73 -15.93 27.88
C LYS A 457 -37.80 -17.02 27.78
N THR A 458 -37.50 -18.22 27.28
CA THR A 458 -38.51 -19.27 27.11
C THR A 458 -38.10 -20.57 27.81
N ASN A 459 -38.89 -20.97 28.82
CA ASN A 459 -38.75 -22.25 29.54
C ASN A 459 -39.27 -23.46 28.73
N CYS A 460 -39.71 -23.24 27.49
CA CYS A 460 -40.14 -24.26 26.56
C CYS A 460 -39.61 -23.93 25.17
N LEU A 461 -38.97 -24.92 24.55
CA LEU A 461 -38.40 -24.86 23.21
C LEU A 461 -39.16 -25.85 22.34
N ILE A 462 -39.88 -25.34 21.35
CA ILE A 462 -40.52 -26.19 20.35
C ILE A 462 -39.51 -26.36 19.21
N VAL A 463 -39.10 -27.60 18.98
CA VAL A 463 -38.08 -27.99 18.00
C VAL A 463 -38.78 -28.29 16.68
N TYR A 464 -38.47 -27.50 15.65
CA TYR A 464 -39.05 -27.59 14.31
C TYR A 464 -38.03 -28.00 13.24
N ARG A 465 -36.73 -28.02 13.56
CA ARG A 465 -35.61 -28.40 12.68
C ARG A 465 -34.52 -29.19 13.41
N VAL A 466 -33.69 -29.94 12.69
CA VAL A 466 -32.59 -30.74 13.25
C VAL A 466 -31.55 -29.87 13.96
N GLU A 467 -31.27 -28.68 13.43
CA GLU A 467 -30.40 -27.71 14.07
C GLU A 467 -30.92 -27.28 15.44
N GLU A 468 -32.24 -27.24 15.63
CA GLU A 468 -32.92 -26.87 16.88
C GLU A 468 -32.90 -28.01 17.90
N LEU A 469 -32.79 -29.26 17.45
CA LEU A 469 -32.56 -30.42 18.31
C LEU A 469 -31.13 -30.43 18.85
N LEU A 470 -30.13 -30.16 18.00
CA LEU A 470 -28.73 -30.03 18.42
C LEU A 470 -28.53 -28.84 19.37
N GLN A 471 -29.31 -27.77 19.18
CA GLN A 471 -29.41 -26.63 20.10
C GLN A 471 -29.94 -27.05 21.48
N LEU A 472 -31.02 -27.83 21.53
CA LEU A 472 -31.66 -28.31 22.76
C LEU A 472 -30.71 -29.21 23.57
N ILE A 473 -30.09 -30.20 22.91
CA ILE A 473 -29.12 -31.14 23.51
C ILE A 473 -27.98 -30.38 24.19
N ALA A 474 -27.55 -29.28 23.59
CA ALA A 474 -26.42 -28.53 24.09
C ALA A 474 -26.77 -27.51 25.19
N MET A 475 -28.04 -27.12 25.34
CA MET A 475 -28.54 -26.29 26.44
C MET A 475 -28.70 -27.05 27.76
N GLU A 476 -28.90 -28.37 27.71
CA GLU A 476 -29.15 -29.24 28.88
C GLU A 476 -27.99 -29.27 29.89
N GLU A 477 -26.79 -28.82 29.51
CA GLU A 477 -25.58 -28.86 30.33
C GLU A 477 -25.32 -27.64 31.22
N PHE A 478 -26.11 -26.56 31.10
CA PHE A 478 -25.91 -25.34 31.90
C PHE A 478 -27.12 -25.04 32.77
N ASP A 479 -26.95 -25.23 34.06
CA ASP A 479 -27.86 -24.69 35.08
C ASP A 479 -27.69 -23.16 35.09
N LEU A 480 -28.57 -22.45 34.36
CA LEU A 480 -28.61 -20.99 34.27
C LEU A 480 -28.80 -20.30 35.63
N SER A 481 -29.12 -21.06 36.70
CA SER A 481 -29.17 -20.54 38.07
C SER A 481 -27.79 -20.38 38.72
N LYS A 482 -26.71 -20.94 38.13
CA LYS A 482 -25.34 -20.86 38.67
C LYS A 482 -24.47 -19.88 37.86
N LYS A 483 -24.52 -18.61 38.32
CA LYS A 483 -23.61 -17.47 38.07
C LYS A 483 -23.16 -17.14 36.62
N PRO A 484 -23.19 -15.85 36.22
CA PRO A 484 -22.71 -15.36 34.92
C PRO A 484 -21.19 -15.50 34.68
N GLU A 485 -20.40 -15.83 35.70
CA GLU A 485 -18.96 -16.15 35.59
C GLU A 485 -18.69 -17.40 34.71
N THR A 486 -19.72 -18.18 34.38
CA THR A 486 -19.62 -19.40 33.58
C THR A 486 -20.08 -19.24 32.13
N LEU A 487 -20.62 -18.09 31.72
CA LEU A 487 -21.06 -17.88 30.33
C LEU A 487 -19.85 -18.08 29.40
N PRO A 488 -19.90 -19.02 28.43
CA PRO A 488 -18.80 -19.21 27.51
C PRO A 488 -18.62 -17.94 26.68
N VAL A 489 -17.45 -17.32 26.79
CA VAL A 489 -17.08 -16.15 25.98
C VAL A 489 -17.14 -16.55 24.50
N PRO A 490 -17.95 -15.88 23.66
CA PRO A 490 -18.13 -16.24 22.27
C PRO A 490 -16.79 -16.20 21.55
N ASP A 491 -16.39 -17.35 21.05
CA ASP A 491 -15.17 -17.50 20.28
C ASP A 491 -15.53 -17.95 18.87
N PHE A 492 -15.31 -17.06 17.91
CA PHE A 492 -15.77 -17.22 16.53
C PHE A 492 -14.92 -16.38 15.59
N THR A 493 -14.98 -16.71 14.30
CA THR A 493 -14.36 -15.89 13.25
C THR A 493 -15.41 -15.01 12.60
N TYR A 494 -15.14 -13.72 12.48
CA TYR A 494 -15.90 -12.83 11.60
C TYR A 494 -15.03 -12.47 10.40
N LEU A 495 -15.51 -12.74 9.18
CA LEU A 495 -14.79 -12.40 7.95
C LEU A 495 -15.27 -11.03 7.47
N CYS A 496 -14.42 -10.01 7.60
CA CYS A 496 -14.73 -8.72 7.02
C CYS A 496 -14.73 -8.81 5.49
N ALA A 497 -15.51 -7.95 4.84
CA ALA A 497 -15.41 -7.81 3.40
C ALA A 497 -13.96 -7.51 2.97
N GLY A 498 -13.44 -8.31 2.03
CA GLY A 498 -12.08 -8.15 1.48
C GLY A 498 -10.98 -8.97 2.17
N ASP A 499 -11.26 -9.61 3.30
CA ASP A 499 -10.31 -10.53 3.94
C ASP A 499 -10.28 -11.88 3.19
N LYS A 500 -9.07 -12.43 2.99
CA LYS A 500 -8.86 -13.75 2.36
C LYS A 500 -8.48 -14.78 3.43
N PHE A 501 -9.17 -15.91 3.46
CA PHE A 501 -8.81 -17.03 4.35
C PHE A 501 -7.55 -17.75 3.85
N SER A 502 -6.64 -18.08 4.77
CA SER A 502 -5.64 -19.12 4.59
C SER A 502 -6.39 -20.44 4.63
N SER A 503 -6.48 -21.16 3.51
CA SER A 503 -7.21 -22.45 3.37
C SER A 503 -6.60 -23.61 4.17
N ASN A 504 -5.89 -23.32 5.26
CA ASN A 504 -5.46 -24.29 6.24
C ASN A 504 -6.60 -24.58 7.22
N ASN A 505 -7.40 -25.60 6.91
CA ASN A 505 -8.37 -26.21 7.83
C ASN A 505 -7.75 -26.81 9.11
N ASP A 506 -6.42 -26.74 9.30
CA ASP A 506 -5.70 -27.37 10.43
C ASP A 506 -5.09 -26.38 11.43
N GLN A 507 -5.37 -25.07 11.34
CA GLN A 507 -4.91 -24.12 12.34
C GLN A 507 -6.08 -23.37 12.97
N ILE A 508 -6.65 -23.99 14.01
CA ILE A 508 -7.55 -23.38 14.99
C ILE A 508 -6.96 -22.07 15.57
N LYS A 509 -5.64 -21.82 15.42
CA LYS A 509 -4.95 -20.59 15.87
C LYS A 509 -5.21 -19.32 15.02
N GLU A 510 -5.65 -19.41 13.76
CA GLU A 510 -5.94 -18.21 12.92
C GLU A 510 -7.42 -17.74 13.01
N GLY A 511 -8.26 -18.42 13.81
CA GLY A 511 -9.72 -18.28 13.79
C GLY A 511 -10.37 -17.46 14.91
N PHE A 512 -9.61 -16.86 15.83
CA PHE A 512 -10.21 -16.15 16.97
C PHE A 512 -10.52 -14.69 16.64
N LEU A 513 -11.67 -14.17 17.08
CA LEU A 513 -12.08 -12.77 16.91
C LEU A 513 -11.00 -11.78 17.38
N VAL A 514 -10.30 -12.12 18.47
CA VAL A 514 -9.20 -11.32 19.04
C VAL A 514 -8.03 -11.15 18.06
N THR A 515 -7.70 -12.17 17.28
CA THR A 515 -6.64 -12.05 16.25
C THR A 515 -7.05 -11.13 15.10
N GLN A 516 -8.35 -11.01 14.83
CA GLN A 516 -8.86 -10.07 13.83
C GLN A 516 -8.86 -8.64 14.40
N PHE A 517 -9.17 -8.48 15.70
CA PHE A 517 -8.97 -7.20 16.39
C PHE A 517 -7.52 -6.75 16.33
N GLU A 518 -6.56 -7.63 16.61
CA GLU A 518 -5.13 -7.33 16.51
C GLU A 518 -4.78 -6.79 15.11
N LYS A 519 -5.14 -7.51 14.04
CA LYS A 519 -4.84 -7.08 12.66
C LYS A 519 -5.37 -5.69 12.32
N ILE A 520 -6.61 -5.36 12.73
CA ILE A 520 -7.19 -4.06 12.43
C ILE A 520 -6.64 -2.96 13.36
N ILE A 521 -6.29 -3.30 14.60
CA ILE A 521 -5.63 -2.40 15.56
C ILE A 521 -4.23 -2.04 15.06
N ASP A 522 -3.40 -3.03 14.72
CA ASP A 522 -2.05 -2.84 14.18
C ASP A 522 -2.09 -1.99 12.89
N TYR A 523 -3.04 -2.29 11.99
CA TYR A 523 -3.26 -1.47 10.79
C TYR A 523 -3.63 -0.03 11.14
N SER A 524 -4.53 0.17 12.11
CA SER A 524 -4.97 1.49 12.58
C SER A 524 -3.80 2.30 13.16
N TYR A 525 -2.91 1.67 13.92
CA TYR A 525 -1.67 2.28 14.39
C TYR A 525 -0.75 2.63 13.25
N ALA A 526 -0.52 1.71 12.32
CA ALA A 526 0.41 1.93 11.22
C ALA A 526 0.01 3.16 10.39
N ILE A 527 -1.30 3.33 10.13
CA ILE A 527 -1.81 4.51 9.42
C ILE A 527 -1.90 5.78 10.29
N ASN A 528 -1.45 5.70 11.55
CA ASN A 528 -1.50 6.76 12.57
C ASN A 528 -2.92 7.23 12.90
N VAL A 529 -3.87 6.28 12.95
CA VAL A 529 -5.26 6.51 13.37
C VAL A 529 -5.70 5.37 14.30
N PRO A 530 -5.12 5.25 15.51
CA PRO A 530 -5.47 4.16 16.43
C PRO A 530 -6.97 4.14 16.74
N LEU A 531 -7.60 2.97 16.72
CA LEU A 531 -9.07 2.89 16.89
C LEU A 531 -9.58 3.54 18.18
N TYR A 532 -8.83 3.43 19.29
CA TYR A 532 -9.23 4.02 20.58
C TYR A 532 -9.25 5.56 20.56
N CYS A 533 -8.57 6.21 19.60
CA CYS A 533 -8.56 7.65 19.42
C CYS A 533 -9.70 8.16 18.51
N LEU A 534 -10.43 7.28 17.83
CA LEU A 534 -11.52 7.68 16.95
C LEU A 534 -12.66 8.30 17.77
N THR A 535 -13.12 9.47 17.33
CA THR A 535 -14.28 10.17 17.91
C THR A 535 -15.58 9.49 17.47
N ASP A 536 -16.68 9.72 18.21
CA ASP A 536 -17.98 9.16 17.82
C ASP A 536 -18.48 9.71 16.47
N LYS A 537 -18.08 10.94 16.10
CA LYS A 537 -18.34 11.51 14.77
C LYS A 537 -17.60 10.77 13.66
N GLN A 538 -16.34 10.39 13.89
CA GLN A 538 -15.59 9.56 12.96
C GLN A 538 -16.17 8.15 12.87
N MET A 539 -16.56 7.57 14.02
CA MET A 539 -17.24 6.27 14.05
C MET A 539 -18.59 6.27 13.31
N ALA A 540 -19.33 7.39 13.35
CA ALA A 540 -20.57 7.54 12.60
C ALA A 540 -20.39 7.46 11.07
N LEU A 541 -19.18 7.72 10.54
CA LEU A 541 -18.90 7.58 9.11
C LEU A 541 -18.98 6.13 8.63
N PHE A 542 -18.70 5.16 9.50
CA PHE A 542 -18.82 3.74 9.17
C PHE A 542 -20.28 3.30 8.97
N GLY A 543 -21.25 4.09 9.45
CA GLY A 543 -22.68 3.81 9.28
C GLY A 543 -23.38 4.60 8.17
N LYS A 544 -22.64 5.35 7.33
CA LYS A 544 -23.23 6.09 6.20
C LYS A 544 -23.43 5.18 5.00
N SER A 545 -24.54 5.36 4.27
CA SER A 545 -24.80 4.60 3.03
C SER A 545 -23.73 4.72 1.96
N SER A 546 -22.89 5.77 2.00
CA SER A 546 -21.82 6.03 1.03
C SER A 546 -20.52 5.26 1.25
N THR A 547 -20.40 4.44 2.31
CA THR A 547 -19.16 3.70 2.61
C THR A 547 -19.16 2.23 2.15
N GLU A 548 -20.28 1.72 1.61
CA GLU A 548 -20.43 0.29 1.24
C GLU A 548 -20.14 -0.69 2.39
N ILE A 549 -20.22 -0.25 3.65
CA ILE A 549 -19.95 -1.07 4.84
C ILE A 549 -21.22 -1.87 5.20
N SER A 550 -21.07 -3.19 5.39
CA SER A 550 -22.17 -4.05 5.85
C SER A 550 -22.48 -3.84 7.33
N ASP A 551 -23.67 -4.23 7.78
CA ASP A 551 -24.03 -4.13 9.20
C ASP A 551 -23.08 -4.95 10.09
N GLY A 552 -22.65 -6.13 9.63
CA GLY A 552 -21.64 -6.93 10.35
C GLY A 552 -20.27 -6.24 10.42
N ASP A 553 -19.78 -5.65 9.33
CA ASP A 553 -18.51 -4.91 9.32
C ASP A 553 -18.57 -3.69 10.27
N ARG A 554 -19.75 -3.05 10.35
CA ARG A 554 -20.02 -1.95 11.28
C ARG A 554 -20.02 -2.43 12.73
N LEU A 555 -20.63 -3.58 13.03
CA LEU A 555 -20.57 -4.18 14.36
C LEU A 555 -19.13 -4.53 14.73
N PHE A 556 -18.37 -5.15 13.82
CA PHE A 556 -16.98 -5.52 14.00
C PHE A 556 -16.10 -4.31 14.35
N ILE A 557 -16.15 -3.22 13.56
CA ILE A 557 -15.26 -2.06 13.81
C ILE A 557 -15.62 -1.33 15.12
N ASN A 558 -16.91 -1.26 15.47
CA ASN A 558 -17.34 -0.71 16.76
C ASN A 558 -16.82 -1.55 17.92
N LEU A 559 -16.94 -2.87 17.81
CA LEU A 559 -16.46 -3.79 18.83
C LEU A 559 -14.93 -3.75 18.95
N ALA A 560 -14.21 -3.71 17.82
CA ALA A 560 -12.76 -3.56 17.78
C ALA A 560 -12.29 -2.26 18.44
N ARG A 561 -13.00 -1.13 18.26
CA ARG A 561 -12.72 0.13 18.99
C ARG A 561 -12.90 -0.02 20.49
N LEU A 562 -14.01 -0.61 20.94
CA LEU A 562 -14.26 -0.82 22.39
C LEU A 562 -13.21 -1.76 22.99
N PHE A 563 -12.88 -2.84 22.28
CA PHE A 563 -11.81 -3.75 22.68
C PHE A 563 -10.47 -3.02 22.76
N HIS A 564 -10.14 -2.17 21.79
CA HIS A 564 -8.91 -1.39 21.80
C HIS A 564 -8.84 -0.43 23.01
N ILE A 565 -9.95 0.21 23.39
CA ILE A 565 -10.02 1.04 24.60
C ILE A 565 -9.73 0.20 25.86
N ALA A 566 -10.33 -0.98 25.97
CA ALA A 566 -10.10 -1.90 27.08
C ALA A 566 -8.65 -2.41 27.12
N TRP A 567 -8.07 -2.71 25.94
CA TRP A 567 -6.68 -3.11 25.78
C TRP A 567 -5.71 -2.04 26.30
N ILE A 568 -5.89 -0.78 25.91
CA ILE A 568 -5.04 0.33 26.37
C ILE A 568 -5.18 0.57 27.88
N LYS A 569 -6.39 0.41 28.43
CA LYS A 569 -6.59 0.46 29.88
C LYS A 569 -5.83 -0.65 30.60
N HIS A 570 -5.91 -1.88 30.11
CA HIS A 570 -5.20 -3.03 30.68
C HIS A 570 -3.68 -2.88 30.61
N LEU A 571 -3.14 -2.41 29.49
CA LEU A 571 -1.71 -2.11 29.34
C LEU A 571 -1.23 -1.10 30.39
N LYS A 572 -2.01 -0.03 30.63
CA LYS A 572 -1.70 0.96 31.69
C LYS A 572 -1.70 0.34 33.08
N GLU A 573 -2.70 -0.47 33.41
CA GLU A 573 -2.81 -1.17 34.71
C GLU A 573 -1.62 -2.11 34.96
N LYS A 574 -1.15 -2.80 33.91
CA LYS A 574 0.01 -3.72 33.97
C LYS A 574 1.36 -3.01 33.82
N ARG A 575 1.38 -1.67 33.67
CA ARG A 575 2.58 -0.88 33.33
C ARG A 575 3.33 -1.46 32.13
N LYS A 576 2.59 -1.71 31.05
CA LYS A 576 3.09 -2.22 29.76
C LYS A 576 2.81 -1.22 28.65
N VAL A 577 3.61 -1.25 27.60
CA VAL A 577 3.39 -0.54 26.33
C VAL A 577 3.74 -1.44 25.14
N THR A 578 3.10 -1.26 24.00
CA THR A 578 3.50 -1.95 22.76
C THR A 578 4.44 -1.08 21.92
N PHE A 579 5.11 -1.66 20.92
CA PHE A 579 5.89 -0.86 19.97
C PHE A 579 5.04 0.14 19.20
N ASP A 580 3.81 -0.23 18.84
CA ASP A 580 2.85 0.66 18.19
C ASP A 580 2.50 1.86 19.09
N ASP A 581 2.32 1.63 20.39
CA ASP A 581 2.12 2.70 21.37
C ASP A 581 3.34 3.62 21.45
N VAL A 582 4.55 3.06 21.42
CA VAL A 582 5.79 3.85 21.45
C VAL A 582 5.88 4.72 20.20
N PHE A 583 5.77 4.14 19.00
CA PHE A 583 5.80 4.91 17.76
C PHE A 583 4.74 6.01 17.75
N TYR A 584 3.51 5.69 18.15
CA TYR A 584 2.41 6.65 18.18
C TYR A 584 2.64 7.76 19.22
N THR A 585 3.04 7.40 20.45
CA THR A 585 3.25 8.35 21.56
C THR A 585 4.34 9.36 21.23
N TYR A 586 5.45 8.91 20.66
CA TYR A 586 6.56 9.77 20.22
C TYR A 586 6.38 10.33 18.80
N SER A 587 5.24 10.11 18.15
CA SER A 587 4.88 10.81 16.91
C SER A 587 4.22 12.17 17.18
N SER A 588 3.75 12.40 18.41
CA SER A 588 2.99 13.60 18.79
C SER A 588 3.89 14.74 19.28
N SER A 589 3.65 15.95 18.78
CA SER A 589 4.41 17.14 19.19
C SER A 589 4.20 17.57 20.63
N ASN A 590 3.07 17.18 21.22
CA ASN A 590 2.65 17.59 22.57
C ASN A 590 2.96 16.51 23.61
N ASN A 591 3.80 15.54 23.28
CA ASN A 591 4.20 14.52 24.23
C ASN A 591 4.97 15.18 25.40
N PRO A 592 4.48 15.09 26.65
CA PRO A 592 5.09 15.76 27.80
C PRO A 592 6.51 15.27 28.07
N HIS A 593 6.84 14.03 27.67
CA HIS A 593 8.17 13.46 27.84
C HIS A 593 9.27 14.24 27.09
N TYR A 594 8.93 15.07 26.10
CA TYR A 594 9.92 15.92 25.44
C TYR A 594 10.36 17.14 26.26
N ALA A 595 9.62 17.54 27.29
CA ALA A 595 9.96 18.72 28.10
C ALA A 595 11.16 18.46 29.04
N ASP A 596 11.21 17.27 29.63
CA ASP A 596 12.18 16.91 30.68
C ASP A 596 13.37 16.11 30.13
N PHE A 597 13.57 16.10 28.82
CA PHE A 597 14.48 15.17 28.16
C PHE A 597 15.90 15.73 27.92
N ASP A 598 16.94 14.92 28.19
CA ASP A 598 18.32 15.20 27.78
C ASP A 598 18.57 14.81 26.32
N PHE A 599 18.37 15.77 25.44
CA PHE A 599 18.57 15.63 24.00
C PHE A 599 19.99 15.21 23.58
N GLN A 600 21.01 15.38 24.44
CA GLN A 600 22.38 14.93 24.13
C GLN A 600 22.44 13.41 23.91
N GLU A 601 21.59 12.64 24.58
CA GLU A 601 21.52 11.19 24.40
C GLU A 601 21.07 10.76 22.99
N LEU A 602 20.40 11.66 22.25
CA LEU A 602 20.02 11.46 20.86
C LEU A 602 21.07 11.95 19.86
N GLY A 603 22.27 12.32 20.32
CA GLY A 603 23.37 12.76 19.45
C GLY A 603 23.66 11.82 18.28
N LYS A 604 23.40 10.52 18.44
CA LYS A 604 23.52 9.51 17.37
C LYS A 604 22.54 9.61 16.22
N LEU A 605 21.42 10.30 16.45
CA LEU A 605 20.46 10.63 15.43
C LEU A 605 20.82 11.93 14.72
N GLN A 606 22.02 12.51 14.95
CA GLN A 606 22.51 13.68 14.22
C GLN A 606 22.45 13.45 12.72
N HIS A 607 23.07 12.38 12.24
CA HIS A 607 22.96 11.92 10.86
C HIS A 607 22.14 10.64 10.81
N LEU A 608 20.89 10.76 10.34
CA LEU A 608 19.97 9.63 10.20
C LEU A 608 19.86 9.25 8.73
N MET A 609 20.11 7.99 8.41
CA MET A 609 19.86 7.43 7.10
C MET A 609 18.75 6.41 7.20
N ILE A 610 17.86 6.39 6.20
CA ILE A 610 16.79 5.42 6.12
C ILE A 610 16.95 4.67 4.80
N ASP A 611 17.17 3.36 4.90
CA ASP A 611 17.14 2.44 3.77
C ASP A 611 15.73 1.87 3.60
N GLU A 612 15.37 1.51 2.36
CA GLU A 612 14.04 1.03 1.97
C GLU A 612 12.89 1.93 2.45
N PHE A 613 13.04 3.25 2.26
CA PHE A 613 12.08 4.26 2.72
C PHE A 613 10.65 4.06 2.18
N GLN A 614 10.46 3.34 1.07
CA GLN A 614 9.13 2.99 0.55
C GLN A 614 8.31 2.08 1.48
N ASP A 615 8.96 1.44 2.45
CA ASP A 615 8.33 0.44 3.33
C ASP A 615 7.88 1.01 4.67
N ILE A 616 8.15 2.30 4.94
CA ILE A 616 7.72 2.91 6.20
C ILE A 616 6.21 3.21 6.21
N SER A 617 5.60 3.15 7.38
CA SER A 617 4.22 3.54 7.63
C SER A 617 4.10 5.00 8.10
N PRO A 618 2.91 5.61 8.00
CA PRO A 618 2.66 6.98 8.47
C PRO A 618 3.12 7.24 9.91
N VAL A 619 2.87 6.31 10.83
CA VAL A 619 3.27 6.48 12.24
C VAL A 619 4.80 6.52 12.41
N ILE A 620 5.54 5.68 11.69
CA ILE A 620 7.01 5.68 11.70
C ILE A 620 7.55 6.98 11.10
N SER A 621 6.97 7.44 9.99
CA SER A 621 7.35 8.72 9.38
C SER A 621 7.17 9.88 10.37
N ARG A 622 6.03 9.95 11.05
CA ARG A 622 5.75 10.99 12.04
C ARG A 622 6.68 10.90 13.25
N PHE A 623 6.91 9.69 13.77
CA PHE A 623 7.87 9.43 14.84
C PHE A 623 9.25 10.00 14.52
N ILE A 624 9.80 9.69 13.35
CA ILE A 624 11.13 10.18 12.94
C ILE A 624 11.13 11.70 12.76
N ASN A 625 10.11 12.23 12.07
CA ASN A 625 9.98 13.68 11.86
C ASN A 625 9.93 14.42 13.21
N GLN A 626 9.15 13.91 14.16
CA GLN A 626 9.01 14.51 15.48
C GLN A 626 10.31 14.47 16.28
N LEU A 627 11.02 13.34 16.30
CA LEU A 627 12.34 13.24 16.95
C LEU A 627 13.34 14.24 16.35
N LYS A 628 13.38 14.36 15.02
CA LYS A 628 14.24 15.33 14.33
C LYS A 628 13.88 16.77 14.65
N LYS A 629 12.60 17.11 14.72
CA LYS A 629 12.15 18.46 15.13
C LYS A 629 12.61 18.81 16.54
N GLN A 630 12.51 17.88 17.47
CA GLN A 630 12.93 18.13 18.85
C GLN A 630 14.45 18.31 18.97
N LEU A 631 15.23 17.46 18.30
CA LEU A 631 16.70 17.59 18.22
C LEU A 631 17.14 18.96 17.68
N ASN A 632 16.46 19.45 16.66
CA ASN A 632 16.76 20.76 16.08
C ASN A 632 16.32 21.92 16.99
N LYS A 633 15.13 21.84 17.58
CA LYS A 633 14.58 22.89 18.47
C LYS A 633 15.50 23.17 19.66
N GLN A 634 16.10 22.13 20.20
CA GLN A 634 16.97 22.21 21.38
C GLN A 634 18.40 22.62 21.03
N GLN A 635 18.70 22.84 19.74
CA GLN A 635 20.04 23.16 19.20
C GLN A 635 21.16 22.20 19.67
N THR A 636 20.78 21.02 20.14
CA THR A 636 21.68 20.01 20.69
C THR A 636 22.66 19.52 19.62
N ILE A 637 22.20 19.49 18.38
CA ILE A 637 22.93 18.96 17.25
C ILE A 637 23.14 20.05 16.20
N LYS A 638 24.41 20.46 16.03
CA LYS A 638 24.82 21.31 14.90
C LYS A 638 24.91 20.47 13.63
N ASP A 639 24.41 21.00 12.51
CA ASP A 639 24.55 20.40 11.17
C ASP A 639 23.99 18.97 10.99
N GLY A 640 22.89 18.63 11.67
CA GLY A 640 22.23 17.33 11.50
C GLY A 640 21.63 17.11 10.10
N SER A 641 21.55 15.83 9.68
CA SER A 641 20.91 15.48 8.41
C SER A 641 20.05 14.22 8.47
N ILE A 642 19.10 14.13 7.53
CA ILE A 642 18.28 12.96 7.22
C ILE A 642 18.41 12.64 5.74
N MET A 643 18.74 11.39 5.42
CA MET A 643 18.80 10.89 4.05
C MET A 643 17.91 9.67 3.94
N SER A 644 16.89 9.76 3.11
CA SER A 644 15.94 8.67 2.88
C SER A 644 16.13 8.12 1.48
N VAL A 645 16.35 6.82 1.38
CA VAL A 645 16.60 6.12 0.12
C VAL A 645 15.54 5.06 -0.08
N GLY A 646 14.87 5.06 -1.23
CA GLY A 646 13.84 4.08 -1.49
C GLY A 646 13.44 3.96 -2.95
N ASP A 647 12.66 2.93 -3.24
CA ASP A 647 12.10 2.64 -4.56
C ASP A 647 10.57 2.61 -4.46
N ASP A 648 9.92 3.67 -4.95
CA ASP A 648 8.46 3.83 -4.97
C ASP A 648 7.74 2.69 -5.72
N CYS A 649 8.41 2.07 -6.70
CA CYS A 649 7.91 0.94 -7.46
C CYS A 649 8.02 -0.39 -6.69
N GLN A 650 8.71 -0.41 -5.54
CA GLN A 650 8.81 -1.57 -4.64
C GLN A 650 8.03 -1.41 -3.34
N SER A 651 7.13 -0.42 -3.22
CA SER A 651 6.23 -0.32 -2.06
C SER A 651 5.15 -1.41 -2.13
N ILE A 652 5.28 -2.47 -1.32
CA ILE A 652 4.42 -3.68 -1.37
C ILE A 652 3.91 -4.13 0.02
N TYR A 653 3.92 -3.22 0.99
CA TYR A 653 3.47 -3.49 2.36
C TYR A 653 2.28 -2.59 2.75
N GLY A 654 1.41 -2.23 1.80
CA GLY A 654 0.28 -1.34 2.08
C GLY A 654 -0.76 -1.96 3.02
N TRP A 655 -0.82 -3.29 3.12
CA TRP A 655 -1.59 -3.97 4.17
C TRP A 655 -1.06 -3.72 5.59
N ARG A 656 0.17 -3.19 5.74
CA ARG A 656 0.76 -2.65 6.98
C ARG A 656 0.80 -1.12 7.00
N GLY A 657 0.03 -0.46 6.15
CA GLY A 657 -0.03 1.00 6.08
C GLY A 657 1.14 1.67 5.36
N SER A 658 2.11 0.94 4.81
CA SER A 658 3.18 1.53 4.00
C SER A 658 2.60 2.18 2.73
N SER A 659 3.21 3.25 2.24
CA SER A 659 2.71 3.95 1.04
C SER A 659 3.84 4.54 0.20
N PRO A 660 3.79 4.44 -1.14
CA PRO A 660 4.77 5.12 -2.00
C PRO A 660 4.70 6.64 -1.86
N ASN A 661 3.56 7.19 -1.40
CA ASN A 661 3.38 8.62 -1.19
C ASN A 661 4.42 9.26 -0.27
N PHE A 662 5.05 8.50 0.62
CA PHE A 662 6.14 9.02 1.47
C PHE A 662 7.36 9.44 0.63
N ILE A 663 7.69 8.66 -0.39
CA ILE A 663 8.75 9.02 -1.36
C ILE A 663 8.25 10.13 -2.29
N LEU A 664 7.03 10.00 -2.82
CA LEU A 664 6.50 10.92 -3.83
C LEU A 664 6.30 12.34 -3.29
N ASN A 665 5.85 12.44 -2.03
CA ASN A 665 5.51 13.68 -1.34
C ASN A 665 6.42 13.92 -0.13
N TYR A 666 7.73 13.63 -0.27
CA TYR A 666 8.71 13.69 0.81
C TYR A 666 8.65 14.96 1.68
N LYS A 667 8.43 16.13 1.04
CA LYS A 667 8.27 17.43 1.70
C LYS A 667 7.11 17.47 2.70
N SER A 668 6.06 16.70 2.47
CA SER A 668 4.91 16.60 3.38
C SER A 668 5.15 15.65 4.55
N CYS A 669 6.19 14.82 4.47
CA CYS A 669 6.51 13.79 5.46
C CYS A 669 7.51 14.29 6.51
N PHE A 670 8.44 15.16 6.10
CA PHE A 670 9.39 15.82 6.97
C PHE A 670 9.22 17.33 6.82
N ASP A 671 8.95 18.08 7.90
CA ASP A 671 8.91 19.55 7.83
C ASP A 671 10.30 20.11 8.17
N LEU A 672 11.30 19.75 7.38
CA LEU A 672 12.67 20.22 7.50
C LEU A 672 13.02 21.08 6.27
N PHE A 673 14.11 21.84 6.32
CA PHE A 673 14.61 22.51 5.11
C PHE A 673 15.00 21.45 4.08
N HIS A 674 14.34 21.47 2.93
CA HIS A 674 14.60 20.56 1.81
C HIS A 674 15.16 21.36 0.65
N ASP A 675 16.19 20.82 0.03
CA ASP A 675 16.46 21.17 -1.36
C ASP A 675 15.49 20.40 -2.25
N GLU A 676 15.04 21.02 -3.34
CA GLU A 676 14.10 20.41 -4.29
C GLU A 676 14.78 19.37 -5.19
N SER A 677 16.08 19.17 -5.03
CA SER A 677 16.86 18.23 -5.82
C SER A 677 16.52 16.79 -5.46
N GLU A 678 15.67 16.20 -6.29
CA GLU A 678 15.47 14.75 -6.37
C GLU A 678 16.69 14.13 -7.08
N TYR A 679 17.29 13.13 -6.45
CA TYR A 679 18.43 12.41 -7.00
C TYR A 679 17.97 11.04 -7.49
N PRO A 680 17.55 10.89 -8.75
CA PRO A 680 17.16 9.61 -9.28
C PRO A 680 18.41 8.71 -9.44
N LEU A 681 18.35 7.49 -8.91
CA LEU A 681 19.31 6.43 -9.21
C LEU A 681 18.69 5.49 -10.25
N GLU A 682 19.05 5.72 -11.51
CA GLU A 682 18.45 5.13 -12.71
C GLU A 682 19.24 3.92 -13.21
N ASN A 683 20.54 3.86 -12.94
CA ASN A 683 21.37 2.73 -13.35
C ASN A 683 21.09 1.47 -12.51
N ASN A 684 20.71 0.37 -13.15
CA ASN A 684 20.54 -0.97 -12.59
C ASN A 684 21.78 -1.82 -12.89
N TYR A 685 22.43 -2.31 -11.84
CA TYR A 685 23.63 -3.15 -11.94
C TYR A 685 23.36 -4.64 -11.68
N ARG A 686 22.10 -5.01 -11.45
CA ARG A 686 21.66 -6.34 -10.98
C ARG A 686 21.14 -7.20 -12.12
N CYS A 687 20.20 -6.65 -12.89
CA CYS A 687 19.34 -7.35 -13.82
C CYS A 687 19.81 -7.14 -15.26
N ALA A 688 19.65 -8.18 -16.08
CA ALA A 688 19.83 -8.09 -17.52
C ALA A 688 18.76 -7.19 -18.15
N LYS A 689 19.09 -6.60 -19.30
CA LYS A 689 18.21 -5.65 -19.99
C LYS A 689 16.81 -6.19 -20.28
N LEU A 690 16.68 -7.46 -20.66
CA LEU A 690 15.37 -8.08 -20.91
C LEU A 690 14.45 -8.07 -19.66
N ILE A 691 15.04 -8.22 -18.46
CA ILE A 691 14.30 -8.20 -17.19
C ILE A 691 13.87 -6.78 -16.85
N THR A 692 14.76 -5.79 -17.03
CA THR A 692 14.41 -4.38 -16.78
C THR A 692 13.34 -3.90 -17.75
N ASP A 693 13.42 -4.28 -19.03
CA ASP A 693 12.42 -3.91 -20.05
C ASP A 693 11.03 -4.49 -19.73
N LEU A 694 10.95 -5.72 -19.22
CA LEU A 694 9.69 -6.27 -18.71
C LEU A 694 9.20 -5.51 -17.47
N GLY A 695 10.10 -5.19 -16.55
CA GLY A 695 9.79 -4.39 -15.37
C GLY A 695 9.17 -3.03 -15.73
N ASP A 696 9.76 -2.32 -16.69
CA ASP A 696 9.28 -1.03 -17.17
C ASP A 696 7.87 -1.14 -17.77
N LYS A 697 7.61 -2.18 -18.59
CA LYS A 697 6.25 -2.46 -19.10
C LYS A 697 5.23 -2.59 -17.96
N ILE A 698 5.57 -3.26 -16.86
CA ILE A 698 4.66 -3.42 -15.72
C ILE A 698 4.43 -2.06 -15.03
N ILE A 699 5.50 -1.31 -14.78
CA ILE A 699 5.43 -0.01 -14.09
C ILE A 699 4.71 1.06 -14.93
N ASP A 700 4.75 0.97 -16.25
CA ASP A 700 4.01 1.88 -17.14
C ASP A 700 2.49 1.78 -16.99
N ARG A 701 1.98 0.67 -16.42
CA ARG A 701 0.56 0.52 -16.06
C ARG A 701 0.18 1.23 -14.76
N ILE A 702 1.16 1.70 -13.97
CA ILE A 702 0.94 2.51 -12.77
C ILE A 702 0.81 3.99 -13.20
N PRO A 703 -0.25 4.70 -12.76
CA PRO A 703 -0.44 6.11 -13.11
C PRO A 703 0.78 6.97 -12.77
N LYS A 704 1.12 7.91 -13.65
CA LYS A 704 2.27 8.83 -13.46
C LYS A 704 2.20 9.66 -12.18
N LEU A 705 1.01 9.95 -11.66
CA LEU A 705 0.85 10.65 -10.37
C LEU A 705 1.27 9.77 -9.17
N SER A 706 1.20 8.45 -9.33
CA SER A 706 1.46 7.46 -8.28
C SER A 706 2.88 6.85 -8.35
N ARG A 707 3.75 7.41 -9.19
CA ARG A 707 5.15 7.02 -9.32
C ARG A 707 6.02 8.20 -9.74
N LYS A 708 7.32 8.12 -9.49
CA LYS A 708 8.27 9.09 -10.07
C LYS A 708 8.67 8.65 -11.48
N GLU A 709 8.85 9.63 -12.36
CA GLU A 709 9.44 9.34 -13.68
C GLU A 709 10.92 9.02 -13.46
N LYS A 710 11.30 7.77 -13.74
CA LYS A 710 12.67 7.28 -13.75
C LYS A 710 12.82 6.32 -14.92
N LYS A 711 13.92 6.41 -15.65
CA LYS A 711 14.26 5.46 -16.72
C LYS A 711 15.31 4.51 -16.18
N ILE A 712 15.01 3.22 -16.09
CA ILE A 712 15.98 2.27 -15.53
C ILE A 712 16.93 1.81 -16.63
N PHE A 713 18.23 2.13 -16.50
CA PHE A 713 19.26 1.73 -17.46
C PHE A 713 20.03 0.54 -16.94
N ALA A 714 20.15 -0.55 -17.71
CA ALA A 714 21.03 -1.65 -17.34
C ALA A 714 22.51 -1.23 -17.52
N ALA A 715 23.29 -1.22 -16.44
CA ALA A 715 24.63 -0.60 -16.40
C ALA A 715 25.72 -1.49 -15.75
N GLY A 716 25.46 -2.80 -15.58
CA GLY A 716 26.39 -3.76 -14.97
C GLY A 716 26.87 -4.87 -15.91
N PRO A 717 27.72 -5.81 -15.44
CA PRO A 717 28.19 -6.93 -16.25
C PRO A 717 27.06 -7.85 -16.75
N ASN A 718 25.91 -7.84 -16.08
CA ASN A 718 24.72 -8.57 -16.49
C ASN A 718 23.88 -7.85 -17.55
N ALA A 719 24.12 -6.56 -17.84
CA ALA A 719 23.28 -5.77 -18.73
C ALA A 719 23.16 -6.40 -20.12
N GLU A 720 24.28 -6.91 -20.65
CA GLU A 720 24.41 -7.61 -21.94
C GLU A 720 24.62 -9.12 -21.76
N ALA A 721 24.07 -9.70 -20.69
CA ALA A 721 24.20 -11.14 -20.45
C ALA A 721 23.66 -11.93 -21.66
N LYS A 722 24.56 -12.66 -22.34
CA LYS A 722 24.22 -13.44 -23.54
C LYS A 722 23.16 -14.52 -23.29
N ASP A 723 23.05 -14.98 -22.04
CA ASP A 723 22.11 -16.00 -21.61
C ASP A 723 20.81 -15.43 -21.01
N ALA A 724 20.63 -14.10 -21.06
CA ALA A 724 19.43 -13.44 -20.55
C ALA A 724 18.17 -13.98 -21.23
N LEU A 725 17.15 -14.26 -20.43
CA LEU A 725 15.91 -14.87 -20.91
C LEU A 725 14.71 -14.37 -20.13
N VAL A 726 13.64 -14.02 -20.85
CA VAL A 726 12.30 -13.82 -20.32
C VAL A 726 11.34 -14.73 -21.07
N ARG A 727 10.62 -15.58 -20.35
CA ARG A 727 9.53 -16.41 -20.88
C ARG A 727 8.27 -16.14 -20.08
N LEU A 728 7.28 -15.56 -20.75
CA LEU A 728 5.93 -15.41 -20.24
C LEU A 728 5.09 -16.54 -20.83
N ASN A 729 4.46 -17.33 -19.97
CA ASN A 729 3.68 -18.51 -20.35
C ASN A 729 2.25 -18.29 -19.87
N GLY A 730 1.31 -18.31 -20.82
CA GLY A 730 -0.12 -18.26 -20.53
C GLY A 730 -0.61 -19.53 -19.83
N PRO A 731 -1.84 -19.50 -19.26
CA PRO A 731 -2.51 -20.68 -18.76
C PRO A 731 -2.87 -21.66 -19.89
N ILE A 732 -3.13 -22.90 -19.51
CA ILE A 732 -3.81 -23.89 -20.35
C ILE A 732 -5.31 -23.77 -20.14
N ASP A 733 -6.07 -23.88 -21.23
CA ASP A 733 -7.52 -23.95 -21.20
C ASP A 733 -7.99 -25.40 -21.14
N THR A 734 -8.92 -25.69 -20.24
CA THR A 734 -9.47 -27.03 -20.02
C THR A 734 -10.99 -26.94 -19.87
N GLU A 735 -11.72 -28.06 -19.93
CA GLU A 735 -13.17 -28.06 -19.71
C GLU A 735 -13.58 -27.47 -18.35
N ASP A 736 -12.71 -27.55 -17.35
CA ASP A 736 -12.92 -27.01 -15.99
C ASP A 736 -12.43 -25.55 -15.81
N GLY A 737 -11.92 -24.93 -16.87
CA GLY A 737 -11.43 -23.54 -16.92
C GLY A 737 -9.92 -23.39 -17.19
N GLU A 738 -9.42 -22.15 -17.05
CA GLU A 738 -8.01 -21.80 -17.20
C GLU A 738 -7.18 -22.19 -15.96
N PHE A 739 -6.05 -22.86 -16.19
CA PHE A 739 -5.11 -23.26 -15.13
C PHE A 739 -3.66 -22.99 -15.54
N VAL A 740 -2.78 -22.90 -14.54
CA VAL A 740 -1.33 -22.86 -14.77
C VAL A 740 -0.87 -24.10 -15.55
N ASP A 741 -0.04 -23.90 -16.57
CA ASP A 741 0.63 -25.00 -17.28
C ASP A 741 1.72 -25.66 -16.41
N PHE A 742 1.29 -26.51 -15.48
CA PHE A 742 2.20 -27.24 -14.59
C PHE A 742 3.05 -28.26 -15.34
N GLU A 743 2.62 -28.74 -16.52
CA GLU A 743 3.40 -29.67 -17.34
C GLU A 743 4.63 -28.96 -17.90
N LEU A 744 4.45 -27.80 -18.52
CA LEU A 744 5.58 -26.99 -19.01
C LEU A 744 6.44 -26.47 -17.84
N ALA A 745 5.83 -26.05 -16.73
CA ALA A 745 6.56 -25.53 -15.59
C ALA A 745 7.52 -26.56 -14.99
N HIS A 746 7.11 -27.82 -14.84
CA HIS A 746 8.01 -28.86 -14.28
C HIS A 746 9.14 -29.19 -15.24
N VAL A 747 8.86 -29.30 -16.55
CA VAL A 747 9.90 -29.58 -17.57
C VAL A 747 10.96 -28.49 -17.55
N LYS A 748 10.54 -27.22 -17.62
CA LYS A 748 11.48 -26.08 -17.63
C LYS A 748 12.27 -25.96 -16.34
N LEU A 749 11.66 -26.28 -15.20
CA LEU A 749 12.36 -26.27 -13.92
C LEU A 749 13.44 -27.37 -13.85
N GLU A 750 13.18 -28.58 -14.37
CA GLU A 750 14.20 -29.63 -14.45
C GLU A 750 15.32 -29.27 -15.41
N GLU A 751 15.01 -28.72 -16.59
CA GLU A 751 16.02 -28.24 -17.57
C GLU A 751 16.95 -27.18 -16.94
N GLU A 752 16.40 -26.18 -16.26
CA GLU A 752 17.21 -25.15 -15.61
C GLU A 752 18.04 -25.71 -14.45
N ALA A 753 17.51 -26.69 -13.71
CA ALA A 753 18.23 -27.32 -12.60
C ALA A 753 19.42 -28.18 -13.05
N MET A 754 19.50 -28.56 -14.33
CA MET A 754 20.63 -29.29 -14.92
C MET A 754 21.76 -28.38 -15.44
N ARG A 755 21.59 -27.06 -15.43
CA ARG A 755 22.62 -26.12 -15.90
C ARG A 755 23.81 -26.08 -14.94
N ASP A 756 25.02 -25.97 -15.50
CA ASP A 756 26.28 -25.98 -14.75
C ASP A 756 26.40 -24.87 -13.69
N ASN A 757 25.69 -23.75 -13.89
CA ASN A 757 25.71 -22.62 -12.97
C ASN A 757 24.74 -22.77 -11.77
N ILE A 758 23.89 -23.79 -11.74
CA ILE A 758 22.96 -24.05 -10.65
C ILE A 758 23.60 -24.99 -9.63
N SER A 759 23.65 -24.54 -8.38
CA SER A 759 24.28 -25.28 -7.28
C SER A 759 23.59 -24.94 -5.95
N PRO A 760 23.88 -25.65 -4.84
CA PRO A 760 23.38 -25.26 -3.52
C PRO A 760 23.75 -23.82 -3.10
N GLN A 761 24.85 -23.28 -3.65
CA GLN A 761 25.30 -21.90 -3.42
C GLN A 761 24.64 -20.89 -4.37
N ASN A 762 24.20 -21.33 -5.55
CA ASN A 762 23.45 -20.53 -6.52
C ASN A 762 22.15 -21.24 -6.96
N PRO A 763 21.16 -21.38 -6.05
CA PRO A 763 19.94 -22.13 -6.34
C PRO A 763 18.93 -21.29 -7.14
N ILE A 764 18.01 -21.99 -7.81
CA ILE A 764 16.85 -21.39 -8.47
C ILE A 764 15.88 -20.86 -7.40
N TYR A 765 15.25 -19.72 -7.65
CA TYR A 765 14.17 -19.21 -6.81
C TYR A 765 12.82 -19.43 -7.47
N LEU A 766 11.90 -20.09 -6.76
CA LEU A 766 10.49 -20.19 -7.13
C LEU A 766 9.69 -19.21 -6.25
N LEU A 767 9.06 -18.24 -6.90
CA LEU A 767 8.18 -17.26 -6.30
C LEU A 767 6.73 -17.62 -6.60
N CYS A 768 5.89 -17.61 -5.59
CA CYS A 768 4.46 -17.89 -5.74
C CYS A 768 3.62 -16.80 -5.06
N THR A 769 2.48 -16.44 -5.65
CA THR A 769 1.51 -15.54 -5.00
C THR A 769 0.79 -16.19 -3.83
N LYS A 770 0.59 -17.53 -3.88
CA LYS A 770 -0.13 -18.32 -2.88
C LYS A 770 0.56 -19.67 -2.64
N LYS A 771 0.45 -20.21 -1.42
CA LYS A 771 1.04 -21.52 -1.06
C LYS A 771 0.45 -22.68 -1.88
N SER A 772 -0.84 -22.62 -2.18
CA SER A 772 -1.58 -23.65 -2.95
C SER A 772 -1.08 -23.88 -4.38
N LEU A 773 -0.22 -23.00 -4.90
CA LEU A 773 0.41 -23.13 -6.22
C LEU A 773 1.62 -24.08 -6.22
N TYR A 774 2.17 -24.41 -5.05
CA TYR A 774 3.31 -25.32 -4.91
C TYR A 774 3.13 -26.39 -3.83
N SER A 775 2.07 -26.33 -3.03
CA SER A 775 1.68 -27.38 -2.09
C SER A 775 0.42 -28.13 -2.55
N MET A 776 0.39 -29.44 -2.32
CA MET A 776 -0.82 -30.24 -2.50
C MET A 776 -1.70 -30.14 -1.26
N LYS A 777 -2.87 -29.49 -1.39
CA LYS A 777 -3.99 -29.60 -0.44
C LYS A 777 -5.31 -29.52 -1.21
N SER A 778 -5.75 -30.63 -1.81
CA SER A 778 -7.14 -30.99 -2.18
C SER A 778 -7.14 -32.20 -3.13
N LYS A 779 -8.14 -33.09 -2.99
CA LYS A 779 -8.41 -34.28 -3.83
C LYS A 779 -9.38 -33.94 -4.98
N THR A 780 -9.06 -32.95 -5.82
CA THR A 780 -9.75 -32.79 -7.12
C THR A 780 -9.00 -33.53 -8.23
N LYS A 781 -9.70 -33.89 -9.31
CA LYS A 781 -9.19 -34.57 -10.51
C LYS A 781 -8.13 -33.78 -11.31
N VAL A 782 -7.79 -32.55 -10.89
CA VAL A 782 -6.73 -31.72 -11.47
C VAL A 782 -5.39 -32.06 -10.81
N ASP A 783 -4.35 -32.57 -11.46
CA ASP A 783 -4.20 -33.42 -12.63
C ASP A 783 -2.75 -33.95 -12.50
N LYS A 784 -2.39 -35.05 -13.16
CA LYS A 784 -1.06 -35.70 -13.03
C LYS A 784 0.13 -34.72 -13.16
N ALA A 785 -0.01 -33.65 -13.94
CA ALA A 785 0.97 -32.59 -14.13
C ALA A 785 1.28 -31.79 -12.85
N LYS A 786 0.27 -31.41 -12.04
CA LYS A 786 0.48 -30.69 -10.77
C LYS A 786 1.20 -31.58 -9.75
N ALA A 787 0.92 -32.89 -9.76
CA ALA A 787 1.64 -33.85 -8.94
C ALA A 787 3.12 -33.95 -9.33
N LYS A 788 3.45 -33.99 -10.64
CA LYS A 788 4.83 -33.93 -11.13
C LYS A 788 5.52 -32.64 -10.70
N TRP A 789 4.86 -31.49 -10.89
CA TRP A 789 5.36 -30.18 -10.46
C TRP A 789 5.74 -30.17 -8.98
N CYS A 790 4.83 -30.58 -8.09
CA CYS A 790 5.09 -30.67 -6.65
C CYS A 790 6.22 -31.67 -6.32
N ALA A 791 6.29 -32.81 -7.02
CA ALA A 791 7.36 -33.79 -6.85
C ALA A 791 8.74 -33.23 -7.25
N THR A 792 8.82 -32.52 -8.38
CA THR A 792 10.04 -31.85 -8.83
C THR A 792 10.50 -30.78 -7.84
N ILE A 793 9.58 -29.95 -7.32
CA ILE A 793 9.89 -28.99 -6.26
C ILE A 793 10.48 -29.70 -5.05
N HIS A 794 9.84 -30.78 -4.56
CA HIS A 794 10.32 -31.51 -3.40
C HIS A 794 11.71 -32.11 -3.62
N LYS A 795 11.93 -32.73 -4.79
CA LYS A 795 13.23 -33.28 -5.22
C LYS A 795 14.33 -32.21 -5.23
N LEU A 796 14.08 -31.05 -5.84
CA LEU A 796 15.08 -29.99 -5.96
C LEU A 796 15.34 -29.24 -4.64
N LYS A 797 14.30 -29.04 -3.82
CA LYS A 797 14.46 -28.51 -2.45
C LYS A 797 15.35 -29.43 -1.61
N LYS A 798 15.13 -30.75 -1.66
CA LYS A 798 15.96 -31.74 -0.94
C LYS A 798 17.43 -31.67 -1.37
N LYS A 799 17.69 -31.45 -2.66
CA LYS A 799 19.04 -31.21 -3.21
C LYS A 799 19.59 -29.81 -2.95
N LYS A 800 18.83 -28.91 -2.31
CA LYS A 800 19.16 -27.49 -2.09
C LYS A 800 19.37 -26.69 -3.39
N LEU A 801 18.89 -27.17 -4.53
CA LEU A 801 19.00 -26.50 -5.83
C LEU A 801 17.84 -25.53 -6.09
N LEU A 802 16.79 -25.58 -5.25
CA LEU A 802 15.61 -24.73 -5.33
C LEU A 802 15.26 -24.16 -3.95
N LYS A 803 14.97 -22.86 -3.91
CA LYS A 803 14.34 -22.20 -2.76
C LYS A 803 12.97 -21.66 -3.17
N VAL A 804 11.99 -21.79 -2.29
CA VAL A 804 10.60 -21.39 -2.55
C VAL A 804 10.21 -20.26 -1.61
N PHE A 805 9.65 -19.20 -2.18
CA PHE A 805 9.28 -17.98 -1.45
C PHE A 805 7.90 -17.48 -1.89
N THR A 806 7.27 -16.68 -1.03
CA THR A 806 6.26 -15.74 -1.51
C THR A 806 6.96 -14.52 -2.08
N VAL A 807 6.29 -13.73 -2.91
CA VAL A 807 6.91 -12.52 -3.48
C VAL A 807 7.36 -11.56 -2.36
N HIS A 808 6.57 -11.42 -1.30
CA HIS A 808 6.92 -10.60 -0.13
C HIS A 808 8.20 -11.10 0.56
N SER A 809 8.32 -12.41 0.81
CA SER A 809 9.51 -12.96 1.49
C SER A 809 10.76 -13.01 0.61
N ALA A 810 10.59 -12.90 -0.72
CA ALA A 810 11.70 -12.79 -1.65
C ALA A 810 12.21 -11.35 -1.82
N LYS A 811 11.52 -10.34 -1.29
CA LYS A 811 11.97 -8.95 -1.34
C LYS A 811 13.34 -8.82 -0.67
N GLY A 812 14.24 -8.08 -1.31
CA GLY A 812 15.65 -7.96 -0.89
C GLY A 812 16.56 -9.10 -1.38
N LEU A 813 15.99 -10.25 -1.77
CA LEU A 813 16.76 -11.36 -2.34
C LEU A 813 16.90 -11.22 -3.87
N GLU A 814 17.79 -12.03 -4.45
CA GLU A 814 18.02 -12.12 -5.89
C GLU A 814 18.57 -13.51 -6.26
N ALA A 815 18.29 -13.98 -7.47
CA ALA A 815 18.82 -15.23 -8.00
C ALA A 815 19.14 -15.10 -9.49
N HIS A 816 20.06 -15.95 -9.97
CA HIS A 816 20.37 -16.02 -11.40
C HIS A 816 19.12 -16.36 -12.23
N THR A 817 18.39 -17.39 -11.80
CA THR A 817 17.18 -17.91 -12.44
C THR A 817 16.00 -17.84 -11.46
N VAL A 818 14.88 -17.25 -11.90
CA VAL A 818 13.63 -17.15 -11.15
C VAL A 818 12.48 -17.77 -11.93
N PHE A 819 11.69 -18.58 -11.23
CA PHE A 819 10.36 -19.02 -11.66
C PHE A 819 9.32 -18.24 -10.87
N PHE A 820 8.38 -17.60 -11.54
CA PHE A 820 7.25 -16.90 -10.92
C PHE A 820 5.95 -17.58 -11.35
N ILE A 821 5.15 -18.04 -10.39
CA ILE A 821 3.84 -18.63 -10.63
C ILE A 821 2.77 -17.80 -9.92
N GLY A 822 1.81 -17.31 -10.68
CA GLY A 822 0.66 -16.57 -10.20
C GLY A 822 0.44 -15.23 -10.89
N ASP A 823 -0.74 -14.68 -10.68
CA ASP A 823 -1.19 -13.46 -11.35
C ASP A 823 -1.07 -12.19 -10.50
N ALA A 824 -1.02 -11.03 -11.18
CA ALA A 824 -1.29 -9.74 -10.56
C ALA A 824 -2.81 -9.60 -10.38
N THR A 825 -3.35 -10.14 -9.28
CA THR A 825 -4.80 -10.22 -9.10
C THR A 825 -5.43 -8.88 -8.74
N LYS A 826 -6.65 -8.62 -9.20
CA LYS A 826 -7.42 -7.46 -8.71
C LYS A 826 -7.69 -7.64 -7.19
N PRO A 827 -7.42 -6.62 -6.35
CA PRO A 827 -7.65 -6.73 -4.92
C PRO A 827 -9.15 -6.75 -4.61
N ASP A 828 -9.52 -7.45 -3.54
CA ASP A 828 -10.89 -7.42 -3.03
C ASP A 828 -11.16 -6.11 -2.29
N LYS A 829 -12.43 -5.69 -2.26
CA LYS A 829 -12.83 -4.49 -1.55
C LYS A 829 -12.81 -4.72 -0.03
N HIS A 830 -12.00 -3.95 0.69
CA HIS A 830 -12.01 -3.85 2.14
C HIS A 830 -12.54 -2.47 2.64
N PRO A 831 -13.86 -2.32 2.89
CA PRO A 831 -14.50 -1.03 3.13
C PRO A 831 -14.13 -0.40 4.49
N ILE A 832 -13.84 -1.21 5.51
CA ILE A 832 -13.32 -0.72 6.81
C ILE A 832 -11.96 -0.04 6.63
N ARG A 833 -10.98 -0.73 6.00
CA ARG A 833 -9.65 -0.16 5.75
C ARG A 833 -9.72 1.06 4.83
N ALA A 834 -10.55 1.00 3.79
CA ALA A 834 -10.79 2.13 2.91
C ALA A 834 -11.33 3.36 3.68
N THR A 835 -12.24 3.15 4.63
CA THR A 835 -12.80 4.23 5.46
C THR A 835 -11.76 4.77 6.45
N LEU A 836 -11.00 3.89 7.11
CA LEU A 836 -9.91 4.28 8.01
C LEU A 836 -8.83 5.11 7.29
N CYS A 837 -8.46 4.75 6.07
CA CYS A 837 -7.49 5.50 5.27
C CYS A 837 -7.91 6.96 5.03
N ARG A 838 -9.21 7.27 5.01
CA ARG A 838 -9.72 8.65 4.84
C ARG A 838 -9.36 9.57 6.01
N PHE A 839 -9.00 9.00 7.17
CA PHE A 839 -8.54 9.74 8.35
C PHE A 839 -7.01 9.83 8.43
N SER A 840 -6.29 9.10 7.58
CA SER A 840 -4.84 8.99 7.61
C SER A 840 -4.15 10.04 6.72
N ASP A 841 -2.83 10.10 6.80
CA ASP A 841 -2.01 10.94 5.92
C ASP A 841 -1.83 10.35 4.51
N ILE A 842 -2.38 9.17 4.26
CA ILE A 842 -2.29 8.51 2.95
C ILE A 842 -3.25 9.22 1.99
N ARG A 843 -2.69 10.03 1.08
CA ARG A 843 -3.46 10.88 0.15
C ARG A 843 -4.02 10.16 -1.08
N SER A 844 -3.89 8.84 -1.15
CA SER A 844 -4.37 8.01 -2.28
C SER A 844 -5.67 7.30 -1.92
N ASP A 845 -6.54 7.12 -2.91
CA ASP A 845 -7.68 6.19 -2.77
C ASP A 845 -7.17 4.78 -2.43
N TYR A 846 -7.78 4.15 -1.42
CA TYR A 846 -7.32 2.87 -0.89
C TYR A 846 -7.40 1.75 -1.94
N TYR A 847 -8.50 1.65 -2.69
CA TYR A 847 -8.68 0.58 -3.65
C TYR A 847 -7.75 0.73 -4.85
N GLN A 848 -7.58 1.97 -5.31
CA GLN A 848 -6.61 2.28 -6.35
C GLN A 848 -5.18 1.97 -5.88
N ALA A 849 -4.81 2.35 -4.66
CA ALA A 849 -3.51 2.03 -4.08
C ALA A 849 -3.28 0.52 -3.99
N GLN A 850 -4.29 -0.27 -3.57
CA GLN A 850 -4.22 -1.74 -3.56
C GLN A 850 -4.05 -2.32 -4.96
N LYS A 851 -4.72 -1.77 -5.98
CA LYS A 851 -4.58 -2.23 -7.36
C LYS A 851 -3.16 -1.97 -7.88
N GLU A 852 -2.63 -0.79 -7.61
CA GLU A 852 -1.26 -0.44 -7.97
C GLU A 852 -0.23 -1.27 -7.19
N GLU A 853 -0.49 -1.63 -5.94
CA GLU A 853 0.36 -2.53 -5.14
C GLU A 853 0.49 -3.91 -5.80
N GLN A 854 -0.56 -4.43 -6.44
CA GLN A 854 -0.50 -5.71 -7.17
C GLN A 854 0.42 -5.62 -8.40
N LEU A 855 0.47 -4.47 -9.06
CA LEU A 855 1.43 -4.21 -10.15
C LEU A 855 2.87 -4.08 -9.60
N ARG A 856 3.05 -3.38 -8.46
CA ARG A 856 4.36 -3.30 -7.77
C ARG A 856 4.84 -4.67 -7.29
N LEU A 857 3.93 -5.54 -6.84
CA LEU A 857 4.25 -6.92 -6.44
C LEU A 857 4.78 -7.72 -7.63
N ALA A 858 4.13 -7.62 -8.79
CA ALA A 858 4.63 -8.23 -10.02
C ALA A 858 6.01 -7.68 -10.43
N TYR A 859 6.21 -6.36 -10.36
CA TYR A 859 7.52 -5.75 -10.60
C TYR A 859 8.60 -6.27 -9.64
N VAL A 860 8.29 -6.39 -8.34
CA VAL A 860 9.21 -6.96 -7.35
C VAL A 860 9.58 -8.39 -7.71
N ALA A 861 8.60 -9.22 -8.09
CA ALA A 861 8.83 -10.61 -8.49
C ALA A 861 9.76 -10.72 -9.72
N VAL A 862 9.50 -9.94 -10.77
CA VAL A 862 10.32 -9.88 -11.99
C VAL A 862 11.76 -9.46 -11.67
N THR A 863 11.92 -8.41 -10.86
CA THR A 863 13.25 -7.85 -10.52
C THR A 863 14.05 -8.69 -9.51
N ARG A 864 13.54 -9.86 -9.07
CA ARG A 864 14.35 -10.84 -8.33
C ARG A 864 15.29 -11.62 -9.25
N ALA A 865 14.99 -11.69 -10.54
CA ALA A 865 15.80 -12.38 -11.54
C ALA A 865 16.98 -11.51 -11.97
N LYS A 866 18.18 -12.09 -11.98
CA LYS A 866 19.35 -11.45 -12.58
C LYS A 866 19.38 -11.63 -14.09
N ASN A 867 19.22 -12.87 -14.57
CA ASN A 867 19.42 -13.21 -15.99
C ASN A 867 18.20 -13.88 -16.60
N ARG A 868 17.63 -14.89 -15.92
CA ARG A 868 16.61 -15.77 -16.48
C ARG A 868 15.32 -15.73 -15.66
N LEU A 869 14.21 -15.43 -16.33
CA LEU A 869 12.88 -15.38 -15.74
C LEU A 869 11.90 -16.24 -16.53
N TYR A 870 11.21 -17.12 -15.81
CA TYR A 870 10.04 -17.86 -16.30
C TYR A 870 8.83 -17.43 -15.49
N TRP A 871 7.81 -16.90 -16.14
CA TRP A 871 6.55 -16.52 -15.49
C TRP A 871 5.40 -17.34 -16.08
N PHE A 872 4.65 -18.02 -15.21
CA PHE A 872 3.44 -18.76 -15.55
C PHE A 872 2.21 -18.07 -14.94
N ALA A 873 1.28 -17.66 -15.79
CA ALA A 873 0.01 -17.04 -15.39
C ALA A 873 -1.04 -18.10 -15.01
N GLU A 874 -1.97 -17.73 -14.12
CA GLU A 874 -3.15 -18.54 -13.78
C GLU A 874 -4.32 -18.27 -14.74
N SER A 875 -4.46 -17.03 -15.26
CA SER A 875 -5.58 -16.65 -16.14
C SER A 875 -5.23 -15.57 -17.16
N LEU A 876 -5.87 -15.61 -18.34
CA LEU A 876 -5.84 -14.55 -19.38
C LEU A 876 -7.06 -13.59 -19.30
N ASP A 877 -7.94 -13.79 -18.32
CA ASP A 877 -9.04 -12.88 -18.02
C ASP A 877 -8.51 -11.60 -17.34
N SER A 878 -8.71 -10.46 -18.00
CA SER A 878 -8.33 -9.14 -17.48
C SER A 878 -8.99 -8.75 -16.16
N ASN A 879 -10.11 -9.38 -15.79
CA ASN A 879 -10.74 -9.17 -14.48
C ASN A 879 -10.02 -9.91 -13.36
N LYS A 880 -9.39 -11.04 -13.68
CA LYS A 880 -8.64 -11.87 -12.73
C LYS A 880 -7.16 -11.51 -12.69
N ASN A 881 -6.58 -11.15 -13.83
CA ASN A 881 -5.17 -10.82 -13.99
C ASN A 881 -5.00 -9.44 -14.65
N LEU A 882 -4.49 -8.48 -13.87
CA LEU A 882 -4.22 -7.10 -14.30
C LEU A 882 -3.15 -7.00 -15.39
N LEU A 883 -2.40 -8.09 -15.64
CA LEU A 883 -1.31 -8.18 -16.61
C LEU A 883 -1.57 -9.25 -17.67
N SER A 884 -2.82 -9.71 -17.83
CA SER A 884 -3.20 -10.74 -18.82
C SER A 884 -2.76 -10.42 -20.24
N ASP A 885 -2.68 -9.15 -20.62
CA ASP A 885 -2.24 -8.69 -21.92
C ASP A 885 -0.74 -8.88 -22.17
N LEU A 886 0.08 -9.06 -21.13
CA LEU A 886 1.50 -9.44 -21.30
C LEU A 886 1.70 -10.89 -21.73
N PHE A 887 0.69 -11.74 -21.53
CA PHE A 887 0.72 -13.18 -21.83
C PHE A 887 -0.02 -13.55 -23.12
N LYS A 888 -0.70 -12.58 -23.73
CA LYS A 888 -1.31 -12.68 -25.06
C LYS A 888 -0.30 -12.19 -26.10
#